data_AF-A0A3C1NAD0-F1
#
_entry.id   AF-A0A3C1NAD0-F1
#
_cell.length_a   1.000
_cell.length_b   1.000
_cell.length_c   1.000
_cell.angle_alpha   90.00
_cell.angle_beta   90.00
_cell.angle_gamma   90.00
#
_symmetry.space_group_name_H-M   'P 1'
#
loop_
_entity.id
_entity.type
_entity.pdbx_description
1 polymer ?
#
loop_
_entity_poly.entity_id
_entity_poly.type
_entity_poly.pdbx_seq_one_letter_code
_entity_poly.pdbx_strand_id
1 'polypeptide(L)'
;MTYSFTEKKRIRKTFSKQAGGDLVPNLLDIQHESYRKLLQKDVATQQRIDQGLQAAFKSVFPIESYNGLASLDFVSYRLGEPIYDERECKRQSRIYSAPLHAVLRLIVFEKVAGGEKVIHDVKEQDVYMGEVPLMTKDGTFIINGTQRVIVSQLHRSPGVFFDHDKGKTHASGKLLFSARVIPYRGSWLDFEFDQKDLMYVRIDRRRKLPATVILRALNYSTEEILGLFFDTETVRLVAEGVVIDFVPERLRGQDFEFDITTPSGEVIVEAGKRVSARHVRALTSSRVKRLPVSDSYLARNPGMGSSKVLAKAVVDTNTGELLADANDQLTTELLANFRVAGVDEIEIIYTNDIDHGPFVSDTLRVDGTRSALEAQIEIYRMMRPGEPPTKDSAEQLFKNLFFNTERYDLSMVGRMKLNRRLGRPSDEGPSHLTQEDIIDVLRVIVSLKNGQGETDDIDNLGNRRVRSVGELVENQFRVGLVRVERAVRERLTVAESENLTPQDLINAKPVSAVIKEFFGSSQLSQFMDQTNPLAEVTHKRRVSALGPGGLTRERAGFEVRDVHPTHYGRVCPIETPEGPNIGLINSLAVYARTNEYGFLETPYRKVVNRRVMDEIEYLSAIDEFKYVIAQANAPLSERGVFSGALVSCRYQNEFTLSTPDKIDYIDIAPSQIVSVAAALIPFLEHDDANRALMGSNMQRQAVPTLRSEKPLIGTGFERKVASDSGVVVIASRGGRVNSVDASRIVVKVNDEEMGTDDAGVDIYSLVKYTRSNQNTTINQRPLVKVGDRINAGDVLADGPSTDLGELALGRNVLVAFMPWNGYNFEDSILISEKIV
;
A
#
# COMPACT_ATOMS: atom_id res chain seq x y z
N MET A 1 -11.84 -33.24 21.21
CA MET A 1 -12.76 -32.26 20.59
C MET A 1 -14.14 -32.45 21.14
N THR A 2 -14.73 -31.41 21.70
CA THR A 2 -16.10 -31.42 22.19
C THR A 2 -16.98 -30.96 21.03
N TYR A 3 -17.73 -31.87 20.41
CA TYR A 3 -18.61 -31.50 19.29
C TYR A 3 -19.68 -30.48 19.71
N SER A 4 -19.93 -29.49 18.86
CA SER A 4 -21.01 -28.51 18.99
C SER A 4 -22.40 -29.18 18.98
N PHE A 5 -23.44 -28.45 19.38
CA PHE A 5 -24.80 -28.98 19.36
C PHE A 5 -25.25 -29.43 17.96
N THR A 6 -24.90 -28.66 16.92
CA THR A 6 -25.22 -29.00 15.53
C THR A 6 -24.31 -30.10 14.98
N GLU A 7 -23.04 -30.15 15.40
CA GLU A 7 -22.12 -31.23 15.03
C GLU A 7 -22.57 -32.59 15.55
N LYS A 8 -23.06 -32.66 16.78
CA LYS A 8 -23.60 -33.90 17.35
C LYS A 8 -24.78 -34.44 16.53
N LYS A 9 -25.57 -33.56 15.92
CA LYS A 9 -26.68 -33.95 15.04
C LYS A 9 -26.19 -34.46 13.68
N ARG A 10 -25.10 -33.90 13.15
CA ARG A 10 -24.53 -34.31 11.86
C ARG A 10 -23.03 -34.07 11.80
N ILE A 11 -22.28 -35.17 11.67
CA ILE A 11 -20.83 -35.15 11.46
C ILE A 11 -20.54 -35.42 9.98
N ARG A 12 -19.84 -34.49 9.32
CA ARG A 12 -19.29 -34.69 7.97
C ARG A 12 -17.98 -35.46 8.08
N LYS A 13 -17.85 -36.53 7.31
CA LYS A 13 -16.60 -37.31 7.25
C LYS A 13 -15.56 -36.52 6.47
N THR A 14 -14.42 -36.23 7.11
CA THR A 14 -13.30 -35.51 6.48
C THR A 14 -12.26 -36.50 5.96
N PHE A 15 -11.76 -36.27 4.75
CA PHE A 15 -10.69 -37.06 4.12
C PHE A 15 -9.32 -36.37 4.16
N SER A 16 -9.24 -35.15 4.71
CA SER A 16 -7.98 -34.44 4.89
C SER A 16 -7.01 -35.25 5.75
N LYS A 17 -5.78 -35.39 5.27
CA LYS A 17 -4.67 -36.02 6.01
C LYS A 17 -3.89 -35.02 6.88
N GLN A 18 -4.09 -33.72 6.64
CA GLN A 18 -3.37 -32.65 7.32
C GLN A 18 -4.32 -31.86 8.23
N ALA A 19 -3.82 -31.46 9.40
CA ALA A 19 -4.54 -30.64 10.37
C ALA A 19 -4.40 -29.15 10.00
N GLY A 20 -5.52 -28.45 9.80
CA GLY A 20 -5.53 -27.03 9.45
C GLY A 20 -6.89 -26.32 9.50
N GLY A 21 -8.02 -27.05 9.52
CA GLY A 21 -9.36 -26.45 9.49
C GLY A 21 -9.68 -25.53 10.68
N ASP A 22 -9.09 -25.78 11.85
CA ASP A 22 -9.38 -25.01 13.07
C ASP A 22 -8.72 -23.62 13.10
N LEU A 23 -7.83 -23.33 12.14
CA LEU A 23 -7.06 -22.07 12.06
C LEU A 23 -7.71 -21.00 11.18
N VAL A 24 -8.91 -21.26 10.63
CA VAL A 24 -9.59 -20.30 9.75
C VAL A 24 -10.05 -19.09 10.57
N PRO A 25 -9.57 -17.86 10.28
CA PRO A 25 -9.98 -16.67 11.01
C PRO A 25 -11.45 -16.34 10.75
N ASN A 26 -12.03 -15.42 11.51
CA ASN A 26 -13.35 -14.93 11.18
C ASN A 26 -13.29 -14.15 9.85
N LEU A 27 -14.15 -14.55 8.92
CA LEU A 27 -14.14 -14.07 7.55
C LEU A 27 -14.49 -12.57 7.43
N LEU A 28 -15.07 -11.95 8.45
CA LEU A 28 -15.47 -10.55 8.45
C LEU A 28 -14.53 -9.60 9.24
N ASP A 29 -13.48 -10.13 9.88
CA ASP A 29 -12.64 -9.36 10.81
C ASP A 29 -12.03 -8.10 10.18
N ILE A 30 -11.65 -8.15 8.90
CA ILE A 30 -11.05 -7.00 8.20
C ILE A 30 -11.97 -5.78 8.21
N GLN A 31 -13.28 -5.99 8.05
CA GLN A 31 -14.26 -4.90 8.07
C GLN A 31 -14.49 -4.43 9.51
N HIS A 32 -14.74 -5.36 10.43
CA HIS A 32 -15.04 -5.04 11.82
C HIS A 32 -13.88 -4.37 12.55
N GLU A 33 -12.67 -4.93 12.47
CA GLU A 33 -11.49 -4.36 13.10
C GLU A 33 -11.15 -2.99 12.54
N SER A 34 -11.24 -2.82 11.22
CA SER A 34 -10.97 -1.53 10.59
C SER A 34 -11.94 -0.45 11.08
N TYR A 35 -13.22 -0.76 11.16
CA TYR A 35 -14.23 0.20 11.61
C TYR A 35 -14.19 0.43 13.13
N ARG A 36 -13.84 -0.59 13.91
CA ARG A 36 -13.58 -0.46 15.35
C ARG A 36 -12.39 0.46 15.63
N LYS A 37 -11.30 0.31 14.88
CA LYS A 37 -10.11 1.20 14.93
C LYS A 37 -10.44 2.64 14.57
N LEU A 38 -11.36 2.87 13.62
CA LEU A 38 -11.83 4.21 13.27
C LEU A 38 -12.57 4.89 14.43
N LEU A 39 -13.55 4.19 15.02
CA LEU A 39 -14.46 4.79 16.00
C LEU A 39 -13.92 4.80 17.43
N GLN A 40 -13.08 3.82 17.80
CA GLN A 40 -12.59 3.60 19.17
C GLN A 40 -13.70 3.74 20.24
N LYS A 41 -14.91 3.25 19.92
CA LYS A 41 -16.13 3.46 20.73
C LYS A 41 -15.98 2.92 22.15
N ASP A 42 -15.37 1.75 22.28
CA ASP A 42 -15.25 1.02 23.56
C ASP A 42 -13.96 1.38 24.32
N VAL A 43 -13.17 2.34 23.80
CA VAL A 43 -11.92 2.79 24.42
C VAL A 43 -12.18 4.09 25.18
N ALA A 44 -11.78 4.10 26.47
CA ALA A 44 -11.86 5.29 27.31
C ALA A 44 -11.09 6.45 26.68
N THR A 45 -11.62 7.67 26.78
CA THR A 45 -11.09 8.86 26.09
C THR A 45 -9.58 9.07 26.28
N GLN A 46 -9.05 8.80 27.48
CA GLN A 46 -7.63 8.97 27.80
C GLN A 46 -6.72 7.87 27.24
N GLN A 47 -7.27 6.70 26.90
CA GLN A 47 -6.54 5.55 26.36
C GLN A 47 -6.63 5.44 24.84
N ARG A 48 -7.33 6.38 24.18
CA ARG A 48 -7.44 6.40 22.72
C ARG A 48 -6.09 6.69 22.10
N ILE A 49 -5.70 5.83 21.18
CA ILE A 49 -4.52 6.03 20.34
C ILE A 49 -4.84 7.01 19.20
N ASP A 50 -3.80 7.62 18.63
CA ASP A 50 -3.93 8.59 17.54
C ASP A 50 -4.19 7.88 16.20
N GLN A 51 -5.38 7.29 16.10
CA GLN A 51 -5.89 6.57 14.94
C GLN A 51 -7.37 6.92 14.67
N GLY A 52 -7.80 6.89 13.41
CA GLY A 52 -9.20 7.07 13.06
C GLY A 52 -9.68 8.50 13.31
N LEU A 53 -10.84 8.64 13.96
CA LEU A 53 -11.42 9.95 14.26
C LEU A 53 -10.48 10.81 15.13
N GLN A 54 -9.80 10.19 16.11
CA GLN A 54 -8.85 10.87 16.99
C GLN A 54 -7.69 11.50 16.19
N ALA A 55 -7.10 10.75 15.27
CA ALA A 55 -6.04 11.23 14.39
C ALA A 55 -6.54 12.35 13.47
N ALA A 56 -7.74 12.20 12.90
CA ALA A 56 -8.31 13.21 12.02
C ALA A 56 -8.54 14.54 12.75
N PHE A 57 -9.07 14.52 13.98
CA PHE A 57 -9.22 15.73 14.80
C PHE A 57 -7.86 16.36 15.15
N LYS A 58 -6.92 15.59 15.70
CA LYS A 58 -5.58 16.10 16.05
C LYS A 58 -4.78 16.60 14.86
N SER A 59 -5.11 16.15 13.65
CA SER A 59 -4.41 16.62 12.44
C SER A 59 -4.83 18.01 11.96
N VAL A 60 -6.00 18.49 12.39
CA VAL A 60 -6.58 19.78 11.98
C VAL A 60 -6.59 20.78 13.14
N PHE A 61 -6.77 20.30 14.35
CA PHE A 61 -6.75 21.11 15.57
C PHE A 61 -5.35 21.07 16.20
N PRO A 62 -4.84 22.17 16.77
CA PRO A 62 -5.55 23.44 17.03
C PRO A 62 -5.70 24.33 15.79
N ILE A 63 -6.83 25.06 15.72
CA ILE A 63 -7.09 26.03 14.65
C ILE A 63 -6.83 27.43 15.21
N GLU A 64 -5.73 28.05 14.76
CA GLU A 64 -5.37 29.42 15.14
C GLU A 64 -5.92 30.46 14.15
N SER A 65 -6.28 31.62 14.68
CA SER A 65 -6.65 32.82 13.90
C SER A 65 -5.43 33.43 13.19
N TYR A 66 -5.66 34.21 12.12
CA TYR A 66 -4.57 34.86 11.37
C TYR A 66 -3.72 35.82 12.21
N ASN A 67 -4.33 36.46 13.22
CA ASN A 67 -3.64 37.34 14.17
C ASN A 67 -3.01 36.58 15.35
N GLY A 68 -3.28 35.27 15.48
CA GLY A 68 -2.79 34.41 16.55
C GLY A 68 -3.35 34.72 17.94
N LEU A 69 -4.43 35.50 18.03
CA LEU A 69 -5.06 35.91 19.30
C LEU A 69 -6.22 34.99 19.73
N ALA A 70 -6.69 34.09 18.87
CA ALA A 70 -7.65 33.06 19.25
C ALA A 70 -7.23 31.70 18.72
N SER A 71 -7.42 30.66 19.54
CA SER A 71 -7.22 29.26 19.16
C SER A 71 -8.46 28.44 19.51
N LEU A 72 -8.86 27.56 18.59
CA LEU A 72 -9.86 26.54 18.86
C LEU A 72 -9.17 25.18 18.95
N ASP A 73 -9.23 24.57 20.12
CA ASP A 73 -8.55 23.33 20.47
C ASP A 73 -9.54 22.16 20.56
N PHE A 74 -9.07 20.98 20.18
CA PHE A 74 -9.81 19.74 20.32
C PHE A 74 -9.45 19.02 21.62
N VAL A 75 -10.45 18.71 22.45
CA VAL A 75 -10.24 17.99 23.72
C VAL A 75 -10.55 16.51 23.56
N SER A 76 -11.78 16.18 23.12
CA SER A 76 -12.22 14.79 22.94
C SER A 76 -13.46 14.69 22.05
N TYR A 77 -13.84 13.47 21.67
CA TYR A 77 -15.12 13.22 21.02
C TYR A 77 -15.93 12.13 21.72
N ARG A 78 -17.25 12.18 21.55
CA ARG A 78 -18.21 11.18 22.02
C ARG A 78 -19.14 10.79 20.87
N LEU A 79 -19.40 9.50 20.76
CA LEU A 79 -20.45 8.97 19.88
C LEU A 79 -21.70 8.79 20.74
N GLY A 80 -22.80 9.42 20.37
CA GLY A 80 -24.09 9.17 21.00
C GLY A 80 -24.70 7.83 20.57
N GLU A 81 -25.84 7.50 21.15
CA GLU A 81 -26.59 6.32 20.75
C GLU A 81 -27.33 6.57 19.42
N PRO A 82 -27.47 5.53 18.58
CA PRO A 82 -28.28 5.64 17.38
C PRO A 82 -29.74 5.90 17.75
N ILE A 83 -30.37 6.87 17.09
CA ILE A 83 -31.76 7.27 17.37
C ILE A 83 -32.75 6.14 17.03
N TYR A 84 -32.41 5.32 16.02
CA TYR A 84 -33.23 4.23 15.50
C TYR A 84 -32.41 2.95 15.42
N ASP A 85 -33.07 1.81 15.59
CA ASP A 85 -32.42 0.51 15.39
C ASP A 85 -32.26 0.17 13.89
N GLU A 86 -31.53 -0.91 13.60
CA GLU A 86 -31.29 -1.36 12.23
C GLU A 86 -32.60 -1.70 11.47
N ARG A 87 -33.63 -2.21 12.17
CA ARG A 87 -34.90 -2.65 11.56
C ARG A 87 -35.76 -1.45 11.18
N GLU A 88 -35.81 -0.44 12.03
CA GLU A 88 -36.51 0.82 11.82
C GLU A 88 -35.86 1.63 10.70
N CYS A 89 -34.52 1.69 10.67
CA CYS A 89 -33.80 2.36 9.57
C CYS A 89 -34.12 1.71 8.21
N LYS A 90 -34.18 0.37 8.13
CA LYS A 90 -34.60 -0.34 6.91
C LYS A 90 -36.03 -0.02 6.51
N ARG A 91 -36.98 -0.04 7.46
CA ARG A 91 -38.41 0.20 7.20
C ARG A 91 -38.72 1.65 6.82
N GLN A 92 -38.05 2.62 7.43
CA GLN A 92 -38.29 4.06 7.23
C GLN A 92 -37.37 4.69 6.19
N SER A 93 -36.56 3.89 5.48
CA SER A 93 -35.58 4.38 4.50
C SER A 93 -34.61 5.42 5.05
N ARG A 94 -34.16 5.24 6.30
CA ARG A 94 -33.19 6.13 6.97
C ARG A 94 -31.78 5.55 6.93
N ILE A 95 -30.81 6.39 7.30
CA ILE A 95 -29.43 5.97 7.53
C ILE A 95 -29.33 5.44 8.97
N TYR A 96 -28.66 4.32 9.17
CA TYR A 96 -28.28 3.87 10.51
C TYR A 96 -27.00 4.58 10.92
N SER A 97 -27.12 5.56 11.81
CA SER A 97 -26.04 6.47 12.20
C SER A 97 -26.10 6.82 13.70
N ALA A 98 -24.96 7.24 14.23
CA ALA A 98 -24.86 7.84 15.55
C ALA A 98 -24.45 9.31 15.46
N PRO A 99 -24.98 10.18 16.33
CA PRO A 99 -24.54 11.58 16.41
C PRO A 99 -23.12 11.65 16.97
N LEU A 100 -22.25 12.40 16.30
CA LEU A 100 -20.87 12.66 16.72
C LEU A 100 -20.81 14.02 17.41
N HIS A 101 -20.29 14.00 18.62
CA HIS A 101 -20.12 15.15 19.50
C HIS A 101 -18.63 15.36 19.76
N ALA A 102 -18.13 16.58 19.63
CA ALA A 102 -16.75 16.94 19.91
C ALA A 102 -16.70 18.01 21.00
N VAL A 103 -15.94 17.74 22.07
CA VAL A 103 -15.65 18.72 23.12
C VAL A 103 -14.51 19.59 22.62
N LEU A 104 -14.81 20.88 22.44
CA LEU A 104 -13.89 21.86 21.89
C LEU A 104 -13.70 23.00 22.87
N ARG A 105 -12.50 23.56 22.86
CA ARG A 105 -12.09 24.64 23.76
C ARG A 105 -11.63 25.84 22.94
N LEU A 106 -12.35 26.95 23.05
CA LEU A 106 -11.95 28.23 22.50
C LEU A 106 -11.11 28.97 23.54
N ILE A 107 -9.87 29.31 23.18
CA ILE A 107 -8.93 30.08 23.98
C ILE A 107 -8.73 31.42 23.30
N VAL A 108 -9.00 32.52 24.01
CA VAL A 108 -8.74 33.89 23.55
C VAL A 108 -7.55 34.44 24.33
N PHE A 109 -6.58 34.98 23.61
CA PHE A 109 -5.35 35.56 24.13
C PHE A 109 -5.41 37.08 24.07
N GLU A 110 -5.02 37.75 25.15
CA GLU A 110 -4.79 39.18 25.15
C GLU A 110 -3.31 39.48 24.89
N LYS A 111 -3.05 40.49 24.06
CA LYS A 111 -1.69 40.88 23.70
C LYS A 111 -1.15 41.89 24.71
N VAL A 112 -0.29 41.44 25.62
CA VAL A 112 0.37 42.33 26.59
C VAL A 112 1.61 42.99 25.95
N ALA A 113 1.92 44.22 26.38
CA ALA A 113 3.08 44.99 25.93
C ALA A 113 4.39 44.28 26.32
N GLY A 114 4.86 43.39 25.44
CA GLY A 114 5.99 42.48 25.66
C GLY A 114 6.01 41.28 24.71
N GLY A 115 4.88 40.99 24.04
CA GLY A 115 4.77 39.90 23.06
C GLY A 115 4.38 38.55 23.65
N GLU A 116 4.28 38.44 24.98
CA GLU A 116 3.70 37.28 25.65
C GLU A 116 2.18 37.27 25.49
N LYS A 117 1.63 36.12 25.07
CA LYS A 117 0.19 35.86 24.94
C LYS A 117 -0.33 35.39 26.31
N VAL A 118 -1.15 36.20 26.96
CA VAL A 118 -1.81 35.80 28.22
C VAL A 118 -3.22 35.30 27.90
N ILE A 119 -3.61 34.18 28.49
CA ILE A 119 -4.96 33.62 28.35
C ILE A 119 -5.96 34.60 28.99
N HIS A 120 -6.86 35.16 28.20
CA HIS A 120 -7.91 36.07 28.66
C HIS A 120 -9.19 35.30 28.99
N ASP A 121 -9.66 34.45 28.08
CA ASP A 121 -10.90 33.69 28.24
C ASP A 121 -10.76 32.27 27.68
N VAL A 122 -11.42 31.31 28.34
CA VAL A 122 -11.46 29.90 27.94
C VAL A 122 -12.89 29.40 28.03
N LYS A 123 -13.45 29.03 26.88
CA LYS A 123 -14.80 28.44 26.79
C LYS A 123 -14.71 27.03 26.23
N GLU A 124 -15.14 26.05 27.02
CA GLU A 124 -15.22 24.65 26.62
C GLU A 124 -16.69 24.23 26.43
N GLN A 125 -16.99 23.57 25.31
CA GLN A 125 -18.37 23.18 24.97
C GLN A 125 -18.41 21.87 24.17
N ASP A 126 -19.47 21.08 24.38
CA ASP A 126 -19.80 19.91 23.56
C ASP A 126 -20.53 20.37 22.28
N VAL A 127 -19.90 20.20 21.12
CA VAL A 127 -20.37 20.66 19.81
C VAL A 127 -20.74 19.47 18.93
N TYR A 128 -21.93 19.52 18.33
CA TYR A 128 -22.38 18.52 17.37
C TYR A 128 -21.64 18.65 16.03
N MET A 129 -20.98 17.57 15.60
CA MET A 129 -20.14 17.49 14.39
C MET A 129 -20.81 16.75 13.22
N GLY A 130 -22.08 16.35 13.37
CA GLY A 130 -22.81 15.59 12.36
C GLY A 130 -23.07 14.15 12.76
N GLU A 131 -23.47 13.32 11.79
CA GLU A 131 -23.75 11.91 12.02
C GLU A 131 -22.73 11.03 11.31
N VAL A 132 -22.31 9.95 11.99
CA VAL A 132 -21.44 8.92 11.42
C VAL A 132 -22.27 7.65 11.22
N PRO A 133 -22.40 7.13 9.99
CA PRO A 133 -23.07 5.85 9.73
C PRO A 133 -22.43 4.72 10.53
N LEU A 134 -23.21 3.89 11.22
CA LEU A 134 -22.66 2.78 11.99
C LEU A 134 -22.61 1.49 11.16
N MET A 135 -21.59 0.68 11.43
CA MET A 135 -21.48 -0.67 10.88
C MET A 135 -22.35 -1.63 11.71
N THR A 136 -23.19 -2.39 11.00
CA THR A 136 -24.00 -3.49 11.57
C THR A 136 -23.13 -4.65 12.04
N LYS A 137 -23.71 -5.57 12.83
CA LYS A 137 -23.01 -6.79 13.31
C LYS A 137 -22.47 -7.67 12.19
N ASP A 138 -23.05 -7.59 11.00
CA ASP A 138 -22.66 -8.39 9.84
C ASP A 138 -21.67 -7.67 8.91
N GLY A 139 -21.13 -6.51 9.30
CA GLY A 139 -20.15 -5.77 8.51
C GLY A 139 -20.76 -4.97 7.34
N THR A 140 -22.06 -4.66 7.41
CA THR A 140 -22.77 -3.84 6.40
C THR A 140 -23.16 -2.46 6.96
N PHE A 141 -23.53 -1.54 6.07
CA PHE A 141 -24.08 -0.22 6.41
C PHE A 141 -25.50 -0.08 5.88
N ILE A 142 -26.39 0.56 6.63
CA ILE A 142 -27.76 0.86 6.16
C ILE A 142 -27.80 2.31 5.72
N ILE A 143 -27.88 2.52 4.40
CA ILE A 143 -27.95 3.83 3.77
C ILE A 143 -29.28 3.94 3.03
N ASN A 144 -30.11 4.90 3.43
CA ASN A 144 -31.45 5.12 2.88
C ASN A 144 -32.30 3.83 2.86
N GLY A 145 -32.27 3.06 3.95
CA GLY A 145 -32.97 1.78 4.11
C GLY A 145 -32.36 0.57 3.38
N THR A 146 -31.36 0.78 2.53
CA THR A 146 -30.70 -0.30 1.78
C THR A 146 -29.39 -0.72 2.44
N GLN A 147 -29.09 -2.03 2.45
CA GLN A 147 -27.81 -2.53 2.93
C GLN A 147 -26.74 -2.34 1.86
N ARG A 148 -25.62 -1.76 2.28
CA ARG A 148 -24.43 -1.49 1.45
C ARG A 148 -23.18 -2.05 2.12
N VAL A 149 -22.17 -2.31 1.30
CA VAL A 149 -20.82 -2.67 1.75
C VAL A 149 -19.81 -1.74 1.11
N ILE A 150 -18.81 -1.39 1.91
CA ILE A 150 -17.64 -0.65 1.44
C ILE A 150 -16.57 -1.67 1.07
N VAL A 151 -16.26 -1.75 -0.23
CA VAL A 151 -15.23 -2.64 -0.76
C VAL A 151 -13.85 -2.08 -0.42
N SER A 152 -12.95 -2.93 0.08
CA SER A 152 -11.57 -2.53 0.38
C SER A 152 -10.83 -2.17 -0.90
N GLN A 153 -9.99 -1.14 -0.85
CA GLN A 153 -9.31 -0.62 -2.04
C GLN A 153 -7.83 -1.04 -2.06
N LEU A 154 -7.37 -1.65 -3.15
CA LEU A 154 -5.95 -1.87 -3.41
C LEU A 154 -5.38 -0.67 -4.18
N HIS A 155 -4.39 -0.01 -3.60
CA HIS A 155 -3.73 1.14 -4.22
C HIS A 155 -2.23 1.02 -4.04
N ARG A 156 -1.46 1.82 -4.80
CA ARG A 156 0.00 1.88 -4.61
C ARG A 156 0.30 2.48 -3.25
N SER A 157 1.17 1.83 -2.49
CA SER A 157 1.63 2.35 -1.20
C SER A 157 2.41 3.66 -1.41
N PRO A 158 2.35 4.62 -0.48
CA PRO A 158 3.29 5.74 -0.47
C PRO A 158 4.75 5.25 -0.41
N GLY A 159 5.70 6.04 -0.92
CA GLY A 159 7.13 5.71 -0.95
C GLY A 159 7.79 6.05 -2.29
N VAL A 160 9.01 5.55 -2.50
CA VAL A 160 9.74 5.66 -3.77
C VAL A 160 9.63 4.36 -4.56
N PHE A 161 9.57 4.48 -5.89
CA PHE A 161 9.56 3.38 -6.85
C PHE A 161 10.55 3.66 -7.96
N PHE A 162 11.38 2.69 -8.30
CA PHE A 162 12.29 2.74 -9.44
C PHE A 162 11.82 1.77 -10.52
N ASP A 163 11.62 2.24 -11.73
CA ASP A 163 11.08 1.44 -12.84
C ASP A 163 11.77 1.79 -14.15
N HIS A 164 11.65 0.92 -15.15
CA HIS A 164 12.09 1.19 -16.51
C HIS A 164 11.02 0.82 -17.53
N ASP A 165 10.98 1.53 -18.65
CA ASP A 165 9.94 1.37 -19.67
C ASP A 165 9.99 0.05 -20.47
N LYS A 166 10.86 -0.89 -20.09
CA LYS A 166 11.16 -2.14 -20.80
C LYS A 166 11.46 -1.92 -22.30
N GLY A 167 11.95 -0.74 -22.67
CA GLY A 167 12.26 -0.37 -24.06
C GLY A 167 11.04 -0.14 -24.95
N LYS A 168 9.83 -0.02 -24.38
CA LYS A 168 8.57 0.15 -25.13
C LYS A 168 8.39 1.57 -25.68
N THR A 169 8.99 2.58 -25.05
CA THR A 169 8.68 3.99 -25.37
C THR A 169 9.44 4.50 -26.59
N HIS A 170 10.62 3.94 -26.89
CA HIS A 170 11.46 4.41 -27.98
C HIS A 170 11.93 3.28 -28.90
N ALA A 171 11.97 3.56 -30.20
CA ALA A 171 12.33 2.60 -31.24
C ALA A 171 13.75 2.03 -31.10
N SER A 172 14.65 2.74 -30.42
CA SER A 172 16.02 2.23 -30.16
C SER A 172 16.06 1.06 -29.17
N GLY A 173 14.94 0.74 -28.51
CA GLY A 173 14.88 -0.29 -27.47
C GLY A 173 15.66 0.04 -26.20
N LYS A 174 16.14 1.29 -26.07
CA LYS A 174 16.93 1.74 -24.93
C LYS A 174 16.03 1.84 -23.70
N LEU A 175 16.48 1.26 -22.59
CA LEU A 175 15.76 1.30 -21.33
C LEU A 175 15.80 2.72 -20.75
N LEU A 176 14.62 3.29 -20.54
CA LEU A 176 14.45 4.58 -19.87
C LEU A 176 14.06 4.33 -18.42
N PHE A 177 14.98 4.64 -17.51
CA PHE A 177 14.76 4.53 -16.08
C PHE A 177 13.99 5.73 -15.54
N SER A 178 13.17 5.49 -14.53
CA SER A 178 12.40 6.50 -13.82
C SER A 178 12.36 6.19 -12.33
N ALA A 179 12.30 7.25 -11.52
CA ALA A 179 12.08 7.15 -10.09
C ALA A 179 10.87 8.01 -9.73
N ARG A 180 9.91 7.45 -8.99
CA ARG A 180 8.67 8.14 -8.62
C ARG A 180 8.50 8.12 -7.11
N VAL A 181 8.42 9.30 -6.51
CA VAL A 181 8.09 9.48 -5.10
C VAL A 181 6.61 9.81 -4.97
N ILE A 182 5.87 8.87 -4.37
CA ILE A 182 4.42 8.96 -4.16
C ILE A 182 4.17 9.28 -2.68
N PRO A 183 3.67 10.47 -2.33
CA PRO A 183 3.25 10.74 -0.96
C PRO A 183 1.90 10.10 -0.65
N TYR A 184 1.61 9.98 0.65
CA TYR A 184 0.25 9.72 1.09
C TYR A 184 -0.66 10.92 0.77
N ARG A 185 -0.12 12.13 0.96
CA ARG A 185 -0.75 13.40 0.63
C ARG A 185 0.29 14.43 0.21
N GLY A 186 0.03 15.16 -0.87
CA GLY A 186 0.94 16.17 -1.41
C GLY A 186 1.25 15.94 -2.88
N SER A 187 2.20 16.71 -3.41
CA SER A 187 2.57 16.66 -4.82
C SER A 187 3.47 15.46 -5.14
N TRP A 188 3.28 14.85 -6.30
CA TRP A 188 4.12 13.75 -6.78
C TRP A 188 5.43 14.29 -7.35
N LEU A 189 6.53 13.60 -7.10
CA LEU A 189 7.85 13.95 -7.60
C LEU A 189 8.38 12.79 -8.46
N ASP A 190 8.44 13.01 -9.77
CA ASP A 190 8.86 12.02 -10.76
C ASP A 190 10.19 12.45 -11.39
N PHE A 191 11.20 11.59 -11.34
CA PHE A 191 12.45 11.69 -12.10
C PHE A 191 12.43 10.70 -13.25
N GLU A 192 12.87 11.11 -14.43
CA GLU A 192 12.89 10.26 -15.61
C GLU A 192 14.09 10.58 -16.51
N PHE A 193 14.68 9.53 -17.08
CA PHE A 193 15.67 9.66 -18.14
C PHE A 193 15.00 9.82 -19.49
N ASP A 194 15.57 10.71 -20.31
CA ASP A 194 15.24 10.81 -21.73
C ASP A 194 16.17 9.94 -22.60
N GLN A 195 15.87 9.84 -23.89
CA GLN A 195 16.64 9.07 -24.88
C GLN A 195 18.11 9.53 -24.97
N LYS A 196 18.34 10.82 -24.74
CA LYS A 196 19.66 11.48 -24.69
C LYS A 196 20.40 11.29 -23.35
N ASP A 197 19.89 10.43 -22.46
CA ASP A 197 20.39 10.24 -21.08
C ASP A 197 20.40 11.50 -20.21
N LEU A 198 19.61 12.51 -20.59
CA LEU A 198 19.35 13.68 -19.75
C LEU A 198 18.31 13.34 -18.69
N MET A 199 18.55 13.81 -17.47
CA MET A 199 17.68 13.56 -16.33
C MET A 199 16.70 14.71 -16.17
N TYR A 200 15.41 14.40 -16.22
CA TYR A 200 14.33 15.36 -16.04
C TYR A 200 13.56 15.08 -14.75
N VAL A 201 12.94 16.13 -14.23
CA VAL A 201 11.97 16.07 -13.14
C VAL A 201 10.61 16.59 -13.60
N ARG A 202 9.56 15.98 -13.07
CA ARG A 202 8.17 16.43 -13.18
C ARG A 202 7.53 16.47 -11.80
N ILE A 203 6.84 17.57 -11.52
CA ILE A 203 6.02 17.72 -10.32
C ILE A 203 4.55 17.60 -10.76
N ASP A 204 3.78 16.71 -10.13
CA ASP A 204 2.37 16.45 -10.46
C ASP A 204 2.11 16.17 -11.96
N ARG A 205 3.05 15.48 -12.61
CA ARG A 205 3.01 15.14 -14.06
C ARG A 205 2.89 16.35 -14.99
N ARG A 206 3.37 17.52 -14.56
CA ARG A 206 3.44 18.74 -15.38
C ARG A 206 4.66 18.73 -16.32
N ARG A 207 4.97 19.88 -16.91
CA ARG A 207 6.08 20.09 -17.85
C ARG A 207 7.42 19.61 -17.24
N LYS A 208 8.23 18.94 -18.06
CA LYS A 208 9.59 18.48 -17.72
C LYS A 208 10.51 19.68 -17.42
N LEU A 209 11.29 19.59 -16.36
CA LEU A 209 12.41 20.49 -16.04
C LEU A 209 13.69 19.66 -15.89
N PRO A 210 14.89 20.18 -16.18
CA PRO A 210 16.14 19.47 -15.84
C PRO A 210 16.16 19.15 -14.35
N ALA A 211 16.55 17.94 -13.96
CA ALA A 211 16.52 17.51 -12.57
C ALA A 211 17.45 18.33 -11.65
N THR A 212 18.50 18.93 -12.22
CA THR A 212 19.44 19.83 -11.53
C THR A 212 18.77 21.12 -11.06
N VAL A 213 17.65 21.55 -11.67
CA VAL A 213 16.86 22.70 -11.20
C VAL A 213 16.37 22.48 -9.78
N ILE A 214 15.98 21.24 -9.42
CA ILE A 214 15.59 20.95 -8.02
C ILE A 214 16.78 21.04 -7.07
N LEU A 215 17.95 20.54 -7.47
CA LEU A 215 19.15 20.61 -6.65
C LEU A 215 19.57 22.08 -6.41
N ARG A 216 19.48 22.92 -7.44
CA ARG A 216 19.71 24.37 -7.29
C ARG A 216 18.66 25.03 -6.41
N ALA A 217 17.38 24.66 -6.56
CA ALA A 217 16.30 25.18 -5.71
C ALA A 217 16.47 24.79 -4.22
N LEU A 218 17.15 23.67 -3.94
CA LEU A 218 17.60 23.23 -2.61
C LEU A 218 18.84 23.98 -2.09
N ASN A 219 19.36 24.95 -2.86
CA ASN A 219 20.53 25.76 -2.57
C ASN A 219 21.88 25.02 -2.69
N TYR A 220 21.97 24.04 -3.59
CA TYR A 220 23.26 23.45 -3.99
C TYR A 220 23.87 24.20 -5.18
N SER A 221 25.14 24.55 -5.05
CA SER A 221 25.97 25.09 -6.12
C SER A 221 26.38 24.01 -7.13
N THR A 222 26.93 24.42 -8.28
CA THR A 222 27.37 23.46 -9.31
C THR A 222 28.48 22.54 -8.81
N GLU A 223 29.44 23.06 -8.04
CA GLU A 223 30.52 22.27 -7.46
C GLU A 223 30.02 21.23 -6.46
N GLU A 224 29.08 21.63 -5.58
CA GLU A 224 28.47 20.69 -4.64
C GLU A 224 27.64 19.64 -5.35
N ILE A 225 26.88 20.01 -6.40
CA ILE A 225 26.14 19.03 -7.22
C ILE A 225 27.12 18.02 -7.83
N LEU A 226 28.23 18.47 -8.43
CA LEU A 226 29.21 17.54 -9.00
C LEU A 226 29.83 16.65 -7.91
N GLY A 227 30.19 17.21 -6.76
CA GLY A 227 30.72 16.45 -5.62
C GLY A 227 29.74 15.46 -4.98
N LEU A 228 28.43 15.62 -5.19
CA LEU A 228 27.41 14.68 -4.69
C LEU A 228 27.29 13.40 -5.53
N PHE A 229 27.58 13.47 -6.83
CA PHE A 229 27.31 12.41 -7.81
C PHE A 229 28.57 11.82 -8.45
N PHE A 230 29.68 12.56 -8.47
CA PHE A 230 30.92 12.12 -9.08
C PHE A 230 32.05 12.07 -8.05
N ASP A 231 32.89 11.05 -8.17
CA ASP A 231 34.22 11.11 -7.60
C ASP A 231 35.06 12.12 -8.38
N THR A 232 35.96 12.82 -7.69
CA THR A 232 36.92 13.70 -8.34
C THR A 232 38.27 13.01 -8.53
N GLU A 233 38.98 13.44 -9.57
CA GLU A 233 40.37 13.08 -9.84
C GLU A 233 41.21 14.35 -9.84
N THR A 234 42.27 14.34 -9.04
CA THR A 234 43.24 15.44 -9.03
C THR A 234 44.25 15.23 -10.14
N VAL A 235 44.47 16.31 -10.89
CA VAL A 235 45.23 16.34 -12.12
C VAL A 235 46.26 17.45 -11.98
N ARG A 236 47.55 17.09 -12.09
CA ARG A 236 48.66 18.04 -11.93
C ARG A 236 49.18 18.47 -13.28
N LEU A 237 49.20 19.77 -13.51
CA LEU A 237 49.70 20.35 -14.75
C LEU A 237 51.23 20.46 -14.67
N VAL A 238 51.92 19.91 -15.67
CA VAL A 238 53.38 20.06 -15.83
C VAL A 238 53.66 20.84 -17.11
N ALA A 239 54.93 21.25 -17.30
CA ALA A 239 55.35 22.08 -18.44
C ALA A 239 54.96 21.47 -19.80
N GLU A 240 55.06 20.14 -19.92
CA GLU A 240 54.57 19.37 -21.07
C GLU A 240 53.82 18.13 -20.57
N GLY A 241 52.52 18.05 -20.84
CA GLY A 241 51.66 16.96 -20.39
C GLY A 241 51.04 17.20 -19.01
N VAL A 242 50.54 16.11 -18.44
CA VAL A 242 49.74 16.10 -17.22
C VAL A 242 50.06 14.85 -16.41
N VAL A 243 50.00 14.94 -15.08
CA VAL A 243 50.13 13.78 -14.19
C VAL A 243 48.81 13.55 -13.46
N ILE A 244 48.22 12.36 -13.61
CA ILE A 244 47.01 11.94 -12.90
C ILE A 244 47.33 11.01 -11.74
N ASP A 245 46.53 11.08 -10.68
CA ASP A 245 46.59 10.09 -9.59
C ASP A 245 46.08 8.74 -10.07
N PHE A 246 46.84 7.67 -9.78
CA PHE A 246 46.62 6.36 -10.36
C PHE A 246 45.70 5.49 -9.51
N VAL A 247 44.47 5.26 -9.98
CA VAL A 247 43.52 4.30 -9.40
C VAL A 247 43.30 3.15 -10.40
N PRO A 248 43.91 1.97 -10.19
CA PRO A 248 43.89 0.87 -11.16
C PRO A 248 42.48 0.43 -11.60
N GLU A 249 41.51 0.45 -10.67
CA GLU A 249 40.14 0.02 -10.94
C GLU A 249 39.42 0.95 -11.91
N ARG A 250 39.73 2.25 -11.87
CA ARG A 250 39.09 3.28 -12.71
C ARG A 250 39.48 3.22 -14.18
N LEU A 251 40.61 2.59 -14.49
CA LEU A 251 41.11 2.40 -15.85
C LEU A 251 40.41 1.26 -16.58
N ARG A 252 39.60 0.46 -15.88
CA ARG A 252 38.92 -0.70 -16.46
C ARG A 252 38.04 -0.28 -17.63
N GLY A 253 38.26 -0.93 -18.77
CA GLY A 253 37.47 -0.67 -19.98
C GLY A 253 37.84 0.63 -20.71
N GLN A 254 38.88 1.34 -20.29
CA GLN A 254 39.46 2.45 -21.05
C GLN A 254 40.55 1.95 -22.01
N ASP A 255 40.81 2.74 -23.04
CA ASP A 255 41.91 2.62 -23.99
C ASP A 255 42.85 3.83 -23.87
N PHE A 256 44.15 3.56 -24.03
CA PHE A 256 45.21 4.56 -23.90
C PHE A 256 46.03 4.60 -25.19
N GLU A 257 46.47 5.79 -25.59
CA GLU A 257 47.32 6.01 -26.77
C GLU A 257 48.80 5.65 -26.52
N PHE A 258 49.14 5.27 -25.29
CA PHE A 258 50.49 4.97 -24.84
C PHE A 258 50.52 3.69 -24.00
N ASP A 259 51.71 3.09 -23.89
CA ASP A 259 51.95 1.90 -23.08
C ASP A 259 51.91 2.23 -21.58
N ILE A 260 51.15 1.46 -20.79
CA ILE A 260 51.17 1.57 -19.33
C ILE A 260 52.27 0.65 -18.80
N THR A 261 53.32 1.27 -18.27
CA THR A 261 54.50 0.58 -17.73
C THR A 261 54.53 0.59 -16.20
N THR A 262 55.19 -0.41 -15.62
CA THR A 262 55.57 -0.41 -14.19
C THR A 262 56.71 0.57 -13.91
N PRO A 263 56.98 0.94 -12.65
CA PRO A 263 58.17 1.72 -12.29
C PRO A 263 59.49 1.03 -12.68
N SER A 264 59.45 -0.30 -12.87
CA SER A 264 60.54 -1.15 -13.36
C SER A 264 60.65 -1.20 -14.89
N GLY A 265 59.77 -0.53 -15.64
CA GLY A 265 59.80 -0.48 -17.11
C GLY A 265 59.10 -1.64 -17.83
N GLU A 266 58.47 -2.57 -17.11
CA GLU A 266 57.69 -3.67 -17.70
C GLU A 266 56.33 -3.15 -18.19
N VAL A 267 55.98 -3.38 -19.46
CA VAL A 267 54.71 -2.99 -20.07
C VAL A 267 53.60 -3.93 -19.60
N ILE A 268 52.59 -3.38 -18.92
CA ILE A 268 51.40 -4.15 -18.47
C ILE A 268 50.26 -4.05 -19.48
N VAL A 269 50.09 -2.88 -20.11
CA VAL A 269 49.08 -2.64 -21.15
C VAL A 269 49.75 -1.97 -22.34
N GLU A 270 49.66 -2.58 -23.50
CA GLU A 270 50.12 -1.98 -24.76
C GLU A 270 49.13 -0.91 -25.25
N ALA A 271 49.63 0.10 -25.95
CA ALA A 271 48.86 1.17 -26.56
C ALA A 271 47.74 0.62 -27.46
N GLY A 272 46.55 1.23 -27.38
CA GLY A 272 45.36 0.84 -28.12
C GLY A 272 44.66 -0.43 -27.62
N LYS A 273 45.22 -1.17 -26.66
CA LYS A 273 44.52 -2.31 -26.03
C LYS A 273 43.66 -1.84 -24.87
N ARG A 274 42.41 -2.32 -24.85
CA ARG A 274 41.46 -2.04 -23.78
C ARG A 274 41.90 -2.70 -22.47
N VAL A 275 41.87 -1.95 -21.37
CA VAL A 275 42.28 -2.45 -20.06
C VAL A 275 41.30 -3.53 -19.56
N SER A 276 41.80 -4.76 -19.42
CA SER A 276 41.04 -5.92 -18.93
C SER A 276 41.15 -6.08 -17.41
N ALA A 277 40.29 -6.90 -16.80
CA ALA A 277 40.38 -7.22 -15.36
C ALA A 277 41.73 -7.87 -14.98
N ARG A 278 42.40 -8.56 -15.91
CA ARG A 278 43.75 -9.11 -15.70
C ARG A 278 44.80 -8.00 -15.60
N HIS A 279 44.71 -7.00 -16.47
CA HIS A 279 45.60 -5.84 -16.43
C HIS A 279 45.42 -5.05 -15.14
N VAL A 280 44.17 -4.83 -14.70
CA VAL A 280 43.88 -4.17 -13.42
C VAL A 280 44.56 -4.90 -12.25
N ARG A 281 44.45 -6.23 -12.14
CA ARG A 281 45.12 -7.00 -11.09
C ARG A 281 46.65 -6.87 -11.11
N ALA A 282 47.24 -6.86 -12.31
CA ALA A 282 48.68 -6.65 -12.47
C ALA A 282 49.10 -5.23 -12.05
N LEU A 283 48.30 -4.21 -12.41
CA LEU A 283 48.50 -2.81 -12.03
C LEU A 283 48.31 -2.56 -10.52
N THR A 284 47.36 -3.23 -9.87
CA THR A 284 47.20 -3.17 -8.40
C THR A 284 48.45 -3.72 -7.69
N SER A 285 49.06 -4.76 -8.26
CA SER A 285 50.25 -5.41 -7.69
C SER A 285 51.51 -4.56 -7.84
N SER A 286 51.57 -3.66 -8.83
CA SER A 286 52.76 -2.85 -9.14
C SER A 286 52.90 -1.57 -8.29
N ARG A 287 51.92 -1.24 -7.43
CA ARG A 287 51.90 -0.07 -6.51
C ARG A 287 52.20 1.29 -7.18
N VAL A 288 51.91 1.44 -8.48
CA VAL A 288 51.99 2.72 -9.18
C VAL A 288 51.04 3.71 -8.49
N LYS A 289 51.49 4.94 -8.24
CA LYS A 289 50.68 5.99 -7.61
C LYS A 289 50.31 7.14 -8.54
N ARG A 290 51.08 7.34 -9.61
CA ARG A 290 50.91 8.46 -10.55
C ARG A 290 51.20 7.98 -11.96
N LEU A 291 50.43 8.47 -12.91
CA LEU A 291 50.59 8.16 -14.33
C LEU A 291 50.77 9.47 -15.12
N PRO A 292 51.89 9.66 -15.82
CA PRO A 292 52.01 10.76 -16.77
C PRO A 292 51.16 10.47 -18.01
N VAL A 293 50.32 11.43 -18.41
CA VAL A 293 49.42 11.36 -19.56
C VAL A 293 49.60 12.62 -20.42
N SER A 294 49.33 12.50 -21.72
CA SER A 294 49.36 13.63 -22.65
C SER A 294 48.16 14.55 -22.46
N ASP A 295 48.28 15.80 -22.92
CA ASP A 295 47.16 16.77 -22.95
C ASP A 295 45.96 16.25 -23.75
N SER A 296 46.21 15.41 -24.77
CA SER A 296 45.18 14.76 -25.59
C SER A 296 44.25 13.83 -24.80
N TYR A 297 44.71 13.31 -23.65
CA TYR A 297 43.87 12.48 -22.77
C TYR A 297 42.75 13.29 -22.11
N LEU A 298 43.03 14.55 -21.74
CA LEU A 298 42.05 15.45 -21.13
C LEU A 298 41.17 16.14 -22.18
N ALA A 299 41.80 16.69 -23.22
CA ALA A 299 41.16 17.44 -24.29
C ALA A 299 41.07 16.59 -25.56
N ARG A 300 40.17 15.60 -25.57
CA ARG A 300 39.97 14.73 -26.74
C ARG A 300 39.34 15.51 -27.91
N ASN A 301 39.83 15.25 -29.12
CA ASN A 301 39.29 15.85 -30.34
C ASN A 301 37.84 15.38 -30.62
N PRO A 302 37.00 16.22 -31.24
CA PRO A 302 35.62 15.85 -31.59
C PRO A 302 35.59 14.57 -32.43
N GLY A 303 34.97 13.50 -31.91
CA GLY A 303 34.85 12.20 -32.59
C GLY A 303 35.63 11.03 -31.97
N MET A 304 36.47 11.27 -30.96
CA MET A 304 37.27 10.24 -30.25
C MET A 304 36.86 10.00 -28.78
N GLY A 305 35.66 10.44 -28.39
CA GLY A 305 35.11 10.33 -27.03
C GLY A 305 34.76 11.70 -26.43
N SER A 306 34.26 11.72 -25.20
CA SER A 306 33.96 12.95 -24.46
C SER A 306 35.24 13.53 -23.82
N SER A 307 35.44 14.85 -23.96
CA SER A 307 36.47 15.56 -23.21
C SER A 307 36.22 15.46 -21.71
N LYS A 308 37.31 15.44 -20.92
CA LYS A 308 37.20 15.46 -19.46
C LYS A 308 36.63 16.81 -19.01
N VAL A 309 35.95 16.80 -17.87
CA VAL A 309 35.13 17.92 -17.37
C VAL A 309 35.65 18.36 -16.01
N LEU A 310 35.69 19.67 -15.78
CA LEU A 310 36.12 20.26 -14.52
C LEU A 310 35.10 20.04 -13.40
N ALA A 311 35.59 19.66 -12.22
CA ALA A 311 34.77 19.48 -11.02
C ALA A 311 34.52 20.80 -10.27
N LYS A 312 35.50 21.70 -10.27
CA LYS A 312 35.46 23.01 -9.59
C LYS A 312 35.80 24.14 -10.54
N ALA A 313 35.34 25.34 -10.20
CA ALA A 313 35.75 26.55 -10.89
C ALA A 313 37.25 26.80 -10.68
N VAL A 314 37.92 27.26 -11.74
CA VAL A 314 39.34 27.59 -11.70
C VAL A 314 39.47 29.11 -11.79
N VAL A 315 40.02 29.71 -10.75
CA VAL A 315 40.28 31.15 -10.64
C VAL A 315 41.78 31.39 -10.65
N ASP A 316 42.22 32.43 -11.35
CA ASP A 316 43.60 32.91 -11.28
C ASP A 316 43.83 33.59 -9.93
N THR A 317 44.76 33.06 -9.14
CA THR A 317 45.09 33.61 -7.82
C THR A 317 45.74 35.00 -7.86
N ASN A 318 46.30 35.40 -9.01
CA ASN A 318 46.98 36.69 -9.16
C ASN A 318 46.02 37.81 -9.58
N THR A 319 45.08 37.52 -10.47
CA THR A 319 44.13 38.52 -11.02
C THR A 319 42.76 38.46 -10.38
N GLY A 320 42.40 37.31 -9.78
CA GLY A 320 41.05 37.04 -9.28
C GLY A 320 40.03 36.78 -10.39
N GLU A 321 40.45 36.68 -11.65
CA GLU A 321 39.57 36.38 -12.78
C GLU A 321 39.23 34.89 -12.83
N LEU A 322 37.98 34.58 -13.18
CA LEU A 322 37.48 33.23 -13.38
C LEU A 322 37.95 32.73 -14.74
N LEU A 323 38.84 31.73 -14.76
CA LEU A 323 39.40 31.15 -15.99
C LEU A 323 38.46 30.11 -16.60
N ALA A 324 37.76 29.33 -15.77
CA ALA A 324 36.76 28.35 -16.20
C ALA A 324 35.73 28.10 -15.09
N ASP A 325 34.48 27.87 -15.49
CA ASP A 325 33.39 27.52 -14.57
C ASP A 325 33.41 26.01 -14.25
N ALA A 326 32.80 25.62 -13.13
CA ALA A 326 32.57 24.22 -12.82
C ALA A 326 31.64 23.59 -13.89
N ASN A 327 31.92 22.33 -14.28
CA ASN A 327 31.27 21.59 -15.37
C ASN A 327 31.68 21.98 -16.81
N ASP A 328 32.67 22.85 -17.00
CA ASP A 328 33.23 23.15 -18.32
C ASP A 328 34.05 21.97 -18.86
N GLN A 329 33.99 21.78 -20.18
CA GLN A 329 34.78 20.77 -20.89
C GLN A 329 36.20 21.28 -21.09
N LEU A 330 37.19 20.44 -20.79
CA LEU A 330 38.60 20.78 -20.99
C LEU A 330 38.95 20.82 -22.48
N THR A 331 39.49 21.96 -22.89
CA THR A 331 40.06 22.18 -24.22
C THR A 331 41.56 22.43 -24.10
N THR A 332 42.31 22.22 -25.19
CA THR A 332 43.75 22.52 -25.24
C THR A 332 44.04 23.99 -24.97
N GLU A 333 43.12 24.89 -25.36
CA GLU A 333 43.21 26.33 -25.09
C GLU A 333 43.06 26.65 -23.60
N LEU A 334 42.10 26.03 -22.91
CA LEU A 334 41.91 26.19 -21.46
C LEU A 334 43.11 25.67 -20.67
N LEU A 335 43.69 24.52 -21.06
CA LEU A 335 44.88 23.97 -20.42
C LEU A 335 46.10 24.89 -20.59
N ALA A 336 46.25 25.54 -21.76
CA ALA A 336 47.29 26.53 -21.97
C ALA A 336 47.08 27.78 -21.08
N ASN A 337 45.84 28.26 -20.96
CA ASN A 337 45.49 29.39 -20.09
C ASN A 337 45.77 29.08 -18.62
N PHE A 338 45.46 27.88 -18.14
CA PHE A 338 45.77 27.45 -16.77
C PHE A 338 47.27 27.45 -16.48
N ARG A 339 48.09 27.01 -17.45
CA ARG A 339 49.57 27.05 -17.32
C ARG A 339 50.10 28.49 -17.28
N VAL A 340 49.56 29.40 -18.09
CA VAL A 340 49.94 30.82 -18.09
C VAL A 340 49.58 31.49 -16.76
N ALA A 341 48.43 31.15 -16.19
CA ALA A 341 47.98 31.66 -14.89
C ALA A 341 48.72 31.02 -13.69
N GLY A 342 49.54 29.98 -13.90
CA GLY A 342 50.30 29.30 -12.85
C GLY A 342 49.47 28.34 -11.99
N VAL A 343 48.43 27.72 -12.55
CA VAL A 343 47.61 26.71 -11.86
C VAL A 343 48.34 25.37 -11.85
N ASP A 344 48.72 24.87 -10.67
CA ASP A 344 49.47 23.61 -10.53
C ASP A 344 48.59 22.35 -10.52
N GLU A 345 47.39 22.42 -9.92
CA GLU A 345 46.47 21.30 -9.75
C GLU A 345 45.04 21.69 -10.14
N ILE A 346 44.36 20.81 -10.89
CA ILE A 346 42.94 20.93 -11.23
C ILE A 346 42.20 19.66 -10.81
N GLU A 347 40.92 19.77 -10.48
CA GLU A 347 40.05 18.63 -10.18
C GLU A 347 39.09 18.38 -11.36
N ILE A 348 39.07 17.14 -11.85
CA ILE A 348 38.13 16.70 -12.89
C ILE A 348 37.14 15.69 -12.33
N ILE A 349 35.96 15.58 -12.94
CA ILE A 349 35.00 14.53 -12.57
C ILE A 349 35.41 13.19 -13.20
N TYR A 350 35.28 12.11 -12.43
CA TYR A 350 35.45 10.76 -12.93
C TYR A 350 34.20 10.30 -13.66
N THR A 351 34.34 10.09 -14.97
CA THR A 351 33.29 9.56 -15.83
C THR A 351 33.83 8.40 -16.68
N ASN A 352 32.99 7.38 -16.86
CA ASN A 352 33.26 6.17 -17.62
C ASN A 352 31.99 5.71 -18.36
N ASP A 353 32.17 5.14 -19.56
CA ASP A 353 31.06 4.72 -20.43
C ASP A 353 30.35 3.46 -19.93
N ILE A 354 30.88 2.79 -18.89
CA ILE A 354 30.37 1.51 -18.39
C ILE A 354 29.59 1.71 -17.09
N ASP A 355 30.24 2.26 -16.06
CA ASP A 355 29.77 2.25 -14.67
C ASP A 355 29.61 3.64 -14.05
N HIS A 356 30.08 4.71 -14.70
CA HIS A 356 30.00 6.09 -14.19
C HIS A 356 29.64 7.08 -15.31
N GLY A 357 28.40 7.01 -15.81
CA GLY A 357 27.96 7.85 -16.92
C GLY A 357 27.88 9.35 -16.58
N PRO A 358 28.14 10.27 -17.55
CA PRO A 358 28.16 11.72 -17.35
C PRO A 358 26.74 12.36 -17.24
N PHE A 359 25.75 11.64 -16.74
CA PHE A 359 24.33 12.02 -16.83
C PHE A 359 24.00 13.36 -16.15
N VAL A 360 24.51 13.57 -14.93
CA VAL A 360 24.26 14.81 -14.18
C VAL A 360 25.02 15.99 -14.80
N SER A 361 26.25 15.75 -15.29
CA SER A 361 27.07 16.75 -15.99
C SER A 361 26.40 17.25 -17.28
N ASP A 362 25.85 16.32 -18.08
CA ASP A 362 25.11 16.66 -19.30
C ASP A 362 23.78 17.36 -19.00
N THR A 363 23.11 16.97 -17.92
CA THR A 363 21.88 17.64 -17.47
C THR A 363 22.16 19.09 -17.03
N LEU A 364 23.27 19.34 -16.31
CA LEU A 364 23.70 20.68 -15.90
C LEU A 364 23.97 21.60 -17.10
N ARG A 365 24.43 21.08 -18.25
CA ARG A 365 24.66 21.87 -19.47
C ARG A 365 23.36 22.38 -20.11
N VAL A 366 22.26 21.68 -19.91
CA VAL A 366 20.93 22.04 -20.44
C VAL A 366 20.14 22.90 -19.45
N ASP A 367 20.56 22.94 -18.19
CA ASP A 367 19.96 23.74 -17.14
C ASP A 367 20.21 25.24 -17.36
N GLY A 368 19.14 26.00 -17.60
CA GLY A 368 19.21 27.45 -17.80
C GLY A 368 19.32 28.26 -16.51
N THR A 369 19.28 27.62 -15.33
CA THR A 369 19.28 28.30 -14.03
C THR A 369 20.67 28.31 -13.39
N ARG A 370 21.05 29.42 -12.74
CA ARG A 370 22.36 29.55 -12.08
C ARG A 370 22.24 29.70 -10.56
N SER A 371 21.17 30.32 -10.06
CA SER A 371 20.94 30.54 -8.64
C SER A 371 19.73 29.77 -8.09
N ALA A 372 19.68 29.59 -6.76
CA ALA A 372 18.54 28.97 -6.09
C ALA A 372 17.22 29.71 -6.35
N LEU A 373 17.27 31.05 -6.36
CA LEU A 373 16.11 31.90 -6.64
C LEU A 373 15.59 31.70 -8.07
N GLU A 374 16.47 31.69 -9.07
CA GLU A 374 16.08 31.43 -10.46
C GLU A 374 15.44 30.06 -10.63
N ALA A 375 16.00 29.04 -9.99
CA ALA A 375 15.46 27.69 -10.00
C ALA A 375 14.07 27.62 -9.35
N GLN A 376 13.86 28.26 -8.21
CA GLN A 376 12.56 28.36 -7.55
C GLN A 376 11.54 29.14 -8.38
N ILE A 377 11.96 30.21 -9.06
CA ILE A 377 11.12 30.97 -9.99
C ILE A 377 10.69 30.10 -11.18
N GLU A 378 11.59 29.28 -11.72
CA GLU A 378 11.26 28.40 -12.84
C GLU A 378 10.26 27.29 -12.41
N ILE A 379 10.43 26.74 -11.21
CA ILE A 379 9.43 25.85 -10.59
C ILE A 379 8.09 26.57 -10.40
N TYR A 380 8.11 27.82 -9.93
CA TYR A 380 6.90 28.64 -9.74
C TYR A 380 6.15 28.84 -11.06
N ARG A 381 6.85 29.23 -12.14
CA ARG A 381 6.27 29.43 -13.47
C ARG A 381 5.63 28.16 -14.03
N MET A 382 6.21 27.01 -13.74
CA MET A 382 5.65 25.71 -14.14
C MET A 382 4.40 25.33 -13.34
N MET A 383 4.39 25.62 -12.03
CA MET A 383 3.24 25.34 -11.16
C MET A 383 2.08 26.33 -11.35
N ARG A 384 2.38 27.59 -11.64
CA ARG A 384 1.42 28.67 -11.82
C ARG A 384 1.72 29.46 -13.10
N PRO A 385 1.38 28.91 -14.28
CA PRO A 385 1.61 29.59 -15.54
C PRO A 385 0.77 30.86 -15.62
N GLY A 386 1.42 32.01 -15.84
CA GLY A 386 0.77 33.31 -16.02
C GLY A 386 0.73 34.21 -14.78
N GLU A 387 1.05 33.70 -13.58
CA GLU A 387 1.24 34.54 -12.40
C GLU A 387 2.68 35.10 -12.36
N PRO A 388 2.88 36.41 -12.13
CA PRO A 388 4.22 36.97 -12.01
C PRO A 388 4.90 36.43 -10.74
N PRO A 389 6.10 35.81 -10.85
CA PRO A 389 6.80 35.29 -9.69
C PRO A 389 7.43 36.41 -8.86
N THR A 390 7.24 36.38 -7.54
CA THR A 390 8.04 37.16 -6.59
C THR A 390 8.96 36.23 -5.80
N LYS A 391 10.04 36.77 -5.23
CA LYS A 391 10.98 35.98 -4.41
C LYS A 391 10.27 35.20 -3.31
N ASP A 392 9.49 35.91 -2.49
CA ASP A 392 8.81 35.32 -1.34
C ASP A 392 7.77 34.27 -1.76
N SER A 393 7.04 34.51 -2.86
CA SER A 393 6.04 33.56 -3.34
C SER A 393 6.66 32.29 -3.92
N ALA A 394 7.80 32.40 -4.61
CA ALA A 394 8.55 31.27 -5.14
C ALA A 394 9.16 30.39 -4.02
N GLU A 395 9.84 31.02 -3.05
CA GLU A 395 10.39 30.34 -1.87
C GLU A 395 9.30 29.63 -1.06
N GLN A 396 8.22 30.34 -0.76
CA GLN A 396 7.11 29.79 0.02
C GLN A 396 6.39 28.66 -0.72
N LEU A 397 6.20 28.77 -2.04
CA LEU A 397 5.62 27.69 -2.85
C LEU A 397 6.51 26.44 -2.79
N PHE A 398 7.81 26.58 -3.05
CA PHE A 398 8.74 25.46 -3.03
C PHE A 398 8.78 24.76 -1.67
N LYS A 399 8.82 25.53 -0.57
CA LYS A 399 8.74 24.99 0.80
C LYS A 399 7.44 24.21 1.02
N ASN A 400 6.32 24.76 0.55
CA ASN A 400 5.00 24.16 0.70
C ASN A 400 4.78 22.91 -0.15
N LEU A 401 5.57 22.69 -1.21
CA LEU A 401 5.43 21.52 -2.07
C LEU A 401 5.93 20.24 -1.41
N PHE A 402 7.06 20.28 -0.70
CA PHE A 402 7.73 19.05 -0.21
C PHE A 402 8.11 19.05 1.27
N PHE A 403 8.29 20.23 1.87
CA PHE A 403 8.90 20.39 3.20
C PHE A 403 7.90 20.83 4.28
N ASN A 404 6.65 21.13 3.91
CA ASN A 404 5.61 21.51 4.85
C ASN A 404 4.76 20.29 5.25
N THR A 405 4.79 19.92 6.53
CA THR A 405 4.03 18.80 7.12
C THR A 405 2.51 18.95 6.98
N GLU A 406 2.00 20.18 6.91
CA GLU A 406 0.57 20.43 6.71
C GLU A 406 0.11 20.16 5.28
N ARG A 407 1.02 20.17 4.29
CA ARG A 407 0.68 20.00 2.86
C ARG A 407 1.24 18.72 2.26
N TYR A 408 2.32 18.20 2.84
CA TYR A 408 3.02 17.01 2.41
C TYR A 408 3.15 16.00 3.54
N ASP A 409 2.78 14.76 3.26
CA ASP A 409 2.84 13.65 4.20
C ASP A 409 3.10 12.34 3.44
N LEU A 410 4.20 11.67 3.79
CA LEU A 410 4.55 10.33 3.33
C LEU A 410 3.80 9.25 4.11
N SER A 411 3.25 9.58 5.28
CA SER A 411 2.84 8.65 6.33
C SER A 411 4.00 7.79 6.84
N MET A 412 3.77 7.04 7.94
CA MET A 412 4.74 6.06 8.45
C MET A 412 5.11 5.01 7.38
N VAL A 413 4.13 4.59 6.56
CA VAL A 413 4.34 3.59 5.50
C VAL A 413 5.28 4.11 4.42
N GLY A 414 5.06 5.35 3.96
CA GLY A 414 5.91 5.93 2.91
C GLY A 414 7.32 6.19 3.38
N ARG A 415 7.49 6.64 4.63
CA ARG A 415 8.80 6.81 5.25
C ARG A 415 9.54 5.49 5.40
N MET A 416 8.89 4.45 5.95
CA MET A 416 9.45 3.10 6.06
C MET A 416 9.90 2.57 4.69
N LYS A 417 9.04 2.67 3.67
CA LYS A 417 9.39 2.18 2.32
C LYS A 417 10.53 2.96 1.69
N LEU A 418 10.53 4.29 1.82
CA LEU A 418 11.61 5.14 1.32
C LEU A 418 12.93 4.74 1.99
N ASN A 419 12.96 4.65 3.31
CA ASN A 419 14.17 4.31 4.06
C ASN A 419 14.69 2.91 3.71
N ARG A 420 13.83 1.89 3.70
CA ARG A 420 14.21 0.51 3.31
C ARG A 420 14.76 0.46 1.89
N ARG A 421 14.14 1.18 0.95
CA ARG A 421 14.58 1.18 -0.45
C ARG A 421 15.90 1.90 -0.67
N LEU A 422 16.17 2.92 0.13
CA LEU A 422 17.44 3.65 0.17
C LEU A 422 18.52 2.95 1.03
N GLY A 423 18.23 1.77 1.60
CA GLY A 423 19.19 1.00 2.41
C GLY A 423 19.49 1.62 3.78
N ARG A 424 18.60 2.45 4.32
CA ARG A 424 18.77 3.08 5.63
C ARG A 424 18.41 2.10 6.76
N PRO A 425 19.07 2.19 7.93
CA PRO A 425 18.87 1.24 9.03
C PRO A 425 17.58 1.45 9.83
N SER A 426 16.99 2.66 9.79
CA SER A 426 15.77 3.00 10.54
C SER A 426 14.56 3.07 9.61
N ASP A 427 13.45 2.47 10.04
CA ASP A 427 12.15 2.56 9.38
C ASP A 427 11.40 3.88 9.69
N GLU A 428 11.87 4.63 10.69
CA GLU A 428 11.23 5.87 11.16
C GLU A 428 11.91 7.12 10.61
N GLY A 429 11.17 8.24 10.59
CA GLY A 429 11.68 9.53 10.13
C GLY A 429 10.57 10.57 9.94
N PRO A 430 10.91 11.77 9.44
CA PRO A 430 9.95 12.84 9.24
C PRO A 430 8.88 12.48 8.19
N SER A 431 7.66 12.98 8.37
CA SER A 431 6.54 12.75 7.45
C SER A 431 6.68 13.50 6.13
N HIS A 432 7.45 14.59 6.08
CA HIS A 432 7.77 15.32 4.85
C HIS A 432 9.09 14.84 4.24
N LEU A 433 9.36 15.20 2.98
CA LEU A 433 10.64 14.88 2.34
C LEU A 433 11.77 15.74 2.91
N THR A 434 12.94 15.15 3.15
CA THR A 434 14.16 15.90 3.45
C THR A 434 14.94 16.17 2.17
N GLN A 435 15.92 17.09 2.24
CA GLN A 435 16.81 17.34 1.11
C GLN A 435 17.64 16.08 0.77
N GLU A 436 18.11 15.38 1.80
CA GLU A 436 18.84 14.11 1.66
C GLU A 436 18.00 13.03 0.97
N ASP A 437 16.70 12.95 1.26
CA ASP A 437 15.79 12.01 0.58
C ASP A 437 15.82 12.21 -0.94
N ILE A 438 15.75 13.46 -1.40
CA ILE A 438 15.73 13.78 -2.83
C ILE A 438 17.06 13.42 -3.50
N ILE A 439 18.18 13.74 -2.82
CA ILE A 439 19.54 13.45 -3.32
C ILE A 439 19.75 11.93 -3.40
N ASP A 440 19.38 11.18 -2.36
CA ASP A 440 19.55 9.73 -2.34
C ASP A 440 18.70 9.04 -3.42
N VAL A 441 17.47 9.53 -3.67
CA VAL A 441 16.64 9.04 -4.79
C VAL A 441 17.32 9.28 -6.13
N LEU A 442 17.92 10.46 -6.33
CA LEU A 442 18.69 10.78 -7.53
C LEU A 442 19.96 9.91 -7.66
N ARG A 443 20.63 9.60 -6.54
CA ARG A 443 21.79 8.70 -6.55
C ARG A 443 21.41 7.28 -6.96
N VAL A 444 20.30 6.77 -6.45
CA VAL A 444 19.82 5.42 -6.80
C VAL A 444 19.41 5.33 -8.26
N ILE A 445 18.69 6.31 -8.82
CA ILE A 445 18.31 6.26 -10.24
C ILE A 445 19.54 6.36 -11.16
N VAL A 446 20.56 7.14 -10.80
CA VAL A 446 21.84 7.20 -11.51
C VAL A 446 22.58 5.85 -11.41
N SER A 447 22.60 5.23 -10.22
CA SER A 447 23.22 3.92 -10.01
C SER A 447 22.55 2.82 -10.84
N LEU A 448 21.20 2.82 -10.89
CA LEU A 448 20.43 1.90 -11.73
C LEU A 448 20.75 2.09 -13.21
N LYS A 449 20.91 3.33 -13.66
CA LYS A 449 21.31 3.64 -15.04
C LYS A 449 22.74 3.14 -15.35
N ASN A 450 23.64 3.17 -14.37
CA ASN A 450 24.97 2.58 -14.44
C ASN A 450 24.96 1.03 -14.34
N GLY A 451 23.79 0.39 -14.28
CA GLY A 451 23.65 -1.07 -14.21
C GLY A 451 23.87 -1.64 -12.81
N GLN A 452 23.86 -0.81 -11.77
CA GLN A 452 24.01 -1.22 -10.37
C GLN A 452 22.65 -1.24 -9.67
N GLY A 453 22.24 -2.43 -9.23
CA GLY A 453 20.96 -2.66 -8.54
C GLY A 453 19.84 -3.14 -9.47
N GLU A 454 18.67 -3.33 -8.89
CA GLU A 454 17.48 -3.85 -9.58
C GLU A 454 16.33 -2.83 -9.53
N THR A 455 15.45 -2.88 -10.52
CA THR A 455 14.22 -2.08 -10.55
C THR A 455 13.12 -2.72 -9.71
N ASP A 456 12.20 -1.91 -9.23
CA ASP A 456 11.07 -2.35 -8.41
C ASP A 456 9.92 -2.86 -9.29
N ASP A 457 9.35 -4.01 -8.92
CA ASP A 457 8.10 -4.46 -9.51
C ASP A 457 6.91 -3.75 -8.85
N ILE A 458 6.28 -2.83 -9.57
CA ILE A 458 5.13 -2.03 -9.11
C ILE A 458 3.92 -2.91 -8.76
N ASP A 459 3.80 -4.09 -9.36
CA ASP A 459 2.64 -4.97 -9.20
C ASP A 459 2.77 -5.93 -8.00
N ASN A 460 3.98 -6.02 -7.43
CA ASN A 460 4.21 -6.73 -6.18
C ASN A 460 3.29 -6.20 -5.05
N LEU A 461 2.65 -7.10 -4.29
CA LEU A 461 1.86 -6.74 -3.10
C LEU A 461 2.67 -6.04 -1.99
N GLY A 462 4.00 -6.10 -1.98
CA GLY A 462 4.83 -5.24 -1.11
C GLY A 462 4.79 -3.76 -1.51
N ASN A 463 4.34 -3.47 -2.72
CA ASN A 463 4.19 -2.15 -3.30
C ASN A 463 2.73 -1.68 -3.38
N ARG A 464 1.79 -2.54 -2.98
CA ARG A 464 0.36 -2.28 -2.97
C ARG A 464 -0.22 -2.48 -1.59
N ARG A 465 -1.08 -1.55 -1.18
CA ARG A 465 -1.67 -1.51 0.16
C ARG A 465 -3.18 -1.55 0.06
N VAL A 466 -3.81 -2.25 1.00
CA VAL A 466 -5.25 -2.29 1.14
C VAL A 466 -5.70 -1.16 2.07
N ARG A 467 -6.54 -0.26 1.56
CA ARG A 467 -7.31 0.67 2.38
C ARG A 467 -8.60 -0.01 2.79
N SER A 468 -8.72 -0.26 4.07
CA SER A 468 -9.95 -0.76 4.68
C SER A 468 -10.95 0.37 4.90
N VAL A 469 -12.20 0.02 5.22
CA VAL A 469 -13.30 0.97 5.37
C VAL A 469 -13.02 2.10 6.37
N GLY A 470 -12.35 1.79 7.48
CA GLY A 470 -12.03 2.76 8.53
C GLY A 470 -11.16 3.89 8.00
N GLU A 471 -10.08 3.56 7.29
CA GLU A 471 -9.17 4.56 6.72
C GLU A 471 -9.82 5.36 5.59
N LEU A 472 -10.64 4.72 4.74
CA LEU A 472 -11.37 5.42 3.70
C LEU A 472 -12.29 6.49 4.30
N VAL A 473 -13.03 6.14 5.36
CA VAL A 473 -13.91 7.07 6.06
C VAL A 473 -13.13 8.13 6.82
N GLU A 474 -12.00 7.78 7.45
CA GLU A 474 -11.11 8.74 8.11
C GLU A 474 -10.65 9.84 7.14
N ASN A 475 -10.22 9.45 5.94
CA ASN A 475 -9.79 10.39 4.92
C ASN A 475 -10.93 11.34 4.49
N GLN A 476 -12.13 10.81 4.27
CA GLN A 476 -13.29 11.62 3.94
C GLN A 476 -13.67 12.57 5.09
N PHE A 477 -13.60 12.09 6.33
CA PHE A 477 -13.85 12.90 7.51
C PHE A 477 -12.82 14.04 7.62
N ARG A 478 -11.54 13.76 7.37
CA ARG A 478 -10.47 14.77 7.36
C ARG A 478 -10.68 15.82 6.28
N VAL A 479 -11.08 15.44 5.06
CA VAL A 479 -11.46 16.41 4.01
C VAL A 479 -12.62 17.29 4.47
N GLY A 480 -13.60 16.72 5.19
CA GLY A 480 -14.66 17.46 5.84
C GLY A 480 -14.14 18.48 6.87
N LEU A 481 -13.21 18.07 7.74
CA LEU A 481 -12.61 18.93 8.77
C LEU A 481 -11.79 20.07 8.17
N VAL A 482 -11.00 19.83 7.12
CA VAL A 482 -10.23 20.90 6.44
C VAL A 482 -11.15 21.97 5.84
N ARG A 483 -12.36 21.59 5.37
CA ARG A 483 -13.37 22.57 4.92
C ARG A 483 -13.92 23.39 6.09
N VAL A 484 -14.09 22.78 7.25
CA VAL A 484 -14.52 23.47 8.48
C VAL A 484 -13.41 24.39 8.98
N GLU A 485 -12.16 23.94 9.00
CA GLU A 485 -10.99 24.70 9.42
C GLU A 485 -10.90 26.05 8.71
N ARG A 486 -11.04 26.06 7.38
CA ARG A 486 -11.00 27.30 6.59
C ARG A 486 -12.10 28.28 7.02
N ALA A 487 -13.32 27.80 7.21
CA ALA A 487 -14.45 28.63 7.63
C ALA A 487 -14.29 29.12 9.08
N VAL A 488 -13.77 28.27 9.97
CA VAL A 488 -13.51 28.60 11.38
C VAL A 488 -12.39 29.62 11.49
N ARG A 489 -11.28 29.46 10.77
CA ARG A 489 -10.14 30.39 10.79
C ARG A 489 -10.54 31.81 10.38
N GLU A 490 -11.41 31.94 9.40
CA GLU A 490 -11.98 33.24 9.00
C GLU A 490 -12.83 33.85 10.14
N ARG A 491 -13.69 33.05 10.78
CA ARG A 491 -14.56 33.50 11.89
C ARG A 491 -13.82 33.80 13.19
N LEU A 492 -12.74 33.08 13.49
CA LEU A 492 -11.93 33.29 14.71
C LEU A 492 -11.34 34.70 14.78
N THR A 493 -11.12 35.35 13.63
CA THR A 493 -10.64 36.74 13.58
C THR A 493 -11.65 37.74 14.15
N VAL A 494 -12.95 37.39 14.13
CA VAL A 494 -14.06 38.24 14.62
C VAL A 494 -14.50 37.83 16.03
N ALA A 495 -14.02 36.69 16.54
CA ALA A 495 -14.49 36.09 17.79
C ALA A 495 -14.25 36.95 19.04
N GLU A 496 -13.19 37.78 19.04
CA GLU A 496 -12.90 38.75 20.11
C GLU A 496 -14.00 39.81 20.25
N SER A 497 -14.52 40.30 19.12
CA SER A 497 -15.47 41.41 19.09
C SER A 497 -16.89 40.99 19.48
N GLU A 498 -17.26 39.73 19.18
CA GLU A 498 -18.65 39.24 19.26
C GLU A 498 -18.89 38.21 20.40
N ASN A 499 -17.89 37.96 21.26
CA ASN A 499 -18.00 37.03 22.40
C ASN A 499 -18.55 35.63 22.02
N LEU A 500 -18.14 35.12 20.86
CA LEU A 500 -18.67 33.88 20.27
C LEU A 500 -18.40 32.64 21.14
N THR A 501 -19.24 31.61 20.98
CA THR A 501 -19.02 30.28 21.58
C THR A 501 -18.46 29.28 20.55
N PRO A 502 -17.82 28.18 20.99
CA PRO A 502 -17.35 27.13 20.06
C PRO A 502 -18.44 26.61 19.12
N GLN A 503 -19.69 26.53 19.58
CA GLN A 503 -20.82 26.06 18.78
C GLN A 503 -21.18 27.01 17.63
N ASP A 504 -20.99 28.33 17.80
CA ASP A 504 -21.29 29.33 16.76
C ASP A 504 -20.24 29.33 15.63
N LEU A 505 -19.01 28.92 15.96
CA LEU A 505 -17.90 28.85 15.02
C LEU A 505 -18.02 27.66 14.07
N ILE A 506 -18.60 26.55 14.53
CA ILE A 506 -18.62 25.29 13.78
C ILE A 506 -19.96 25.04 13.09
N ASN A 507 -19.86 24.67 11.81
CA ASN A 507 -20.98 24.14 11.05
C ASN A 507 -20.72 22.66 10.73
N ALA A 508 -21.61 21.78 11.17
CA ALA A 508 -21.53 20.33 10.90
C ALA A 508 -21.88 19.93 9.45
N LYS A 509 -22.53 20.81 8.67
CA LYS A 509 -23.01 20.48 7.31
C LYS A 509 -21.90 20.05 6.35
N PRO A 510 -20.74 20.72 6.25
CA PRO A 510 -19.66 20.32 5.34
C PRO A 510 -19.13 18.91 5.63
N VAL A 511 -18.97 18.57 6.91
CA VAL A 511 -18.50 17.23 7.35
C VAL A 511 -19.53 16.16 7.00
N SER A 512 -20.79 16.41 7.38
CA SER A 512 -21.89 15.49 7.12
C SER A 512 -22.13 15.26 5.62
N ALA A 513 -21.96 16.31 4.80
CA ALA A 513 -22.13 16.22 3.35
C ALA A 513 -21.09 15.28 2.71
N VAL A 514 -19.82 15.40 3.09
CA VAL A 514 -18.73 14.56 2.55
C VAL A 514 -18.92 13.09 2.95
N ILE A 515 -19.30 12.83 4.21
CA ILE A 515 -19.61 11.45 4.66
C ILE A 515 -20.79 10.88 3.86
N LYS A 516 -21.90 11.64 3.74
CA LYS A 516 -23.09 11.19 3.00
C LYS A 516 -22.78 10.93 1.52
N GLU A 517 -21.98 11.78 0.90
CA GLU A 517 -21.53 11.61 -0.49
C GLU A 517 -20.70 10.34 -0.66
N PHE A 518 -19.77 10.06 0.26
CA PHE A 518 -18.97 8.84 0.23
C PHE A 518 -19.84 7.58 0.36
N PHE A 519 -20.70 7.49 1.36
CA PHE A 519 -21.55 6.31 1.55
C PHE A 519 -22.67 6.18 0.49
N GLY A 520 -23.11 7.29 -0.10
CA GLY A 520 -24.19 7.34 -1.09
C GLY A 520 -23.75 7.14 -2.54
N SER A 521 -22.64 7.75 -2.96
CA SER A 521 -22.27 7.88 -4.37
C SER A 521 -20.89 7.32 -4.73
N SER A 522 -20.06 6.93 -3.75
CA SER A 522 -18.74 6.35 -4.03
C SER A 522 -18.83 5.02 -4.79
N GLN A 523 -17.92 4.80 -5.73
CA GLN A 523 -17.76 3.52 -6.42
C GLN A 523 -17.44 2.35 -5.48
N LEU A 524 -16.84 2.65 -4.33
CA LEU A 524 -16.49 1.66 -3.30
C LEU A 524 -17.69 1.33 -2.39
N SER A 525 -18.71 2.19 -2.33
CA SER A 525 -19.95 1.94 -1.59
C SER A 525 -20.98 1.28 -2.51
N GLN A 526 -21.04 -0.04 -2.45
CA GLN A 526 -21.85 -0.84 -3.36
C GLN A 526 -23.08 -1.38 -2.64
N PHE A 527 -24.17 -1.60 -3.38
CA PHE A 527 -25.30 -2.36 -2.86
C PHE A 527 -24.83 -3.76 -2.51
N MET A 528 -25.21 -4.22 -1.32
CA MET A 528 -24.85 -5.54 -0.86
C MET A 528 -25.38 -6.60 -1.84
N ASP A 529 -24.54 -7.58 -2.17
CA ASP A 529 -24.97 -8.76 -2.93
C ASP A 529 -25.48 -9.79 -1.93
N GLN A 530 -26.80 -9.90 -1.85
CA GLN A 530 -27.56 -10.73 -0.93
C GLN A 530 -28.31 -11.83 -1.67
N THR A 531 -27.75 -12.28 -2.79
CA THR A 531 -28.31 -13.42 -3.52
C THR A 531 -28.31 -14.66 -2.61
N ASN A 532 -27.17 -14.94 -1.97
CA ASN A 532 -27.01 -16.01 -0.99
C ASN A 532 -25.90 -15.67 0.03
N PRO A 533 -25.73 -16.45 1.12
CA PRO A 533 -24.76 -16.14 2.18
C PRO A 533 -23.29 -16.11 1.71
N LEU A 534 -22.94 -16.91 0.70
CA LEU A 534 -21.59 -16.91 0.13
C LEU A 534 -21.31 -15.63 -0.66
N ALA A 535 -22.28 -15.17 -1.45
CA ALA A 535 -22.21 -13.89 -2.14
C ALA A 535 -21.98 -12.76 -1.13
N GLU A 536 -22.61 -12.85 0.05
CA GLU A 536 -22.43 -11.83 1.08
C GLU A 536 -21.01 -11.80 1.65
N VAL A 537 -20.49 -12.95 2.08
CA VAL A 537 -19.15 -13.04 2.66
C VAL A 537 -18.07 -12.65 1.64
N THR A 538 -18.20 -13.14 0.40
CA THR A 538 -17.22 -12.83 -0.66
C THR A 538 -17.24 -11.35 -1.04
N HIS A 539 -18.40 -10.69 -1.04
CA HIS A 539 -18.48 -9.26 -1.33
C HIS A 539 -17.80 -8.41 -0.23
N LYS A 540 -17.96 -8.79 1.05
CA LYS A 540 -17.30 -8.11 2.19
C LYS A 540 -15.77 -8.29 2.20
N ARG A 541 -15.27 -9.41 1.64
CA ARG A 541 -13.84 -9.74 1.50
C ARG A 541 -13.23 -9.36 0.14
N ARG A 542 -13.97 -8.60 -0.67
CA ARG A 542 -13.52 -8.16 -1.99
C ARG A 542 -12.52 -7.01 -1.86
N VAL A 543 -11.52 -7.03 -2.74
CA VAL A 543 -10.52 -5.99 -2.88
C VAL A 543 -10.55 -5.45 -4.31
N SER A 544 -10.64 -4.13 -4.45
CA SER A 544 -10.77 -3.44 -5.74
C SER A 544 -9.57 -2.52 -5.99
N ALA A 545 -8.93 -2.66 -7.16
CA ALA A 545 -7.94 -1.69 -7.64
C ALA A 545 -8.56 -0.40 -8.20
N LEU A 546 -9.89 -0.40 -8.39
CA LEU A 546 -10.67 0.75 -8.85
C LEU A 546 -11.02 1.70 -7.70
N GLY A 547 -11.34 2.94 -8.04
CA GLY A 547 -11.82 3.96 -7.09
C GLY A 547 -10.88 5.17 -6.99
N PRO A 548 -11.17 6.13 -6.09
CA PRO A 548 -10.40 7.36 -5.96
C PRO A 548 -8.94 7.06 -5.56
N GLY A 549 -7.98 7.58 -6.32
CA GLY A 549 -6.54 7.30 -6.13
C GLY A 549 -6.08 5.92 -6.61
N GLY A 550 -7.00 5.08 -7.11
CA GLY A 550 -6.70 3.80 -7.75
C GLY A 550 -6.57 3.92 -9.27
N LEU A 551 -6.72 2.79 -9.95
CA LEU A 551 -6.69 2.71 -11.40
C LEU A 551 -8.09 2.89 -11.99
N THR A 552 -8.15 3.39 -13.23
CA THR A 552 -9.37 3.33 -14.04
C THR A 552 -9.29 2.14 -14.98
N ARG A 553 -10.45 1.62 -15.41
CA ARG A 553 -10.53 0.44 -16.29
C ARG A 553 -9.73 0.61 -17.59
N GLU A 554 -9.77 1.81 -18.15
CA GLU A 554 -9.11 2.19 -19.42
C GLU A 554 -7.58 2.34 -19.27
N ARG A 555 -7.10 2.74 -18.09
CA ARG A 555 -5.68 2.93 -17.82
C ARG A 555 -5.00 1.66 -17.30
N ALA A 556 -5.78 0.64 -16.93
CA ALA A 556 -5.25 -0.61 -16.43
C ALA A 556 -4.75 -1.49 -17.59
N GLY A 557 -3.42 -1.54 -17.74
CA GLY A 557 -2.75 -2.42 -18.68
C GLY A 557 -2.80 -3.89 -18.28
N PHE A 558 -2.16 -4.74 -19.09
CA PHE A 558 -2.08 -6.18 -18.88
C PHE A 558 -1.35 -6.54 -17.57
N GLU A 559 -0.24 -5.88 -17.27
CA GLU A 559 0.64 -6.19 -16.13
C GLU A 559 -0.11 -6.16 -14.79
N VAL A 560 -1.00 -5.17 -14.60
CA VAL A 560 -1.80 -5.04 -13.37
C VAL A 560 -2.92 -6.08 -13.25
N ARG A 561 -3.38 -6.64 -14.37
CA ARG A 561 -4.48 -7.62 -14.40
C ARG A 561 -3.97 -9.05 -14.21
N ASP A 562 -2.68 -9.27 -14.43
CA ASP A 562 -2.06 -10.58 -14.35
C ASP A 562 -1.91 -11.05 -12.89
N VAL A 563 -1.71 -12.36 -12.72
CA VAL A 563 -1.48 -12.96 -11.41
C VAL A 563 0.00 -12.86 -11.06
N HIS A 564 0.31 -12.07 -10.04
CA HIS A 564 1.68 -11.94 -9.55
C HIS A 564 2.00 -13.05 -8.51
N PRO A 565 3.24 -13.60 -8.45
CA PRO A 565 3.62 -14.63 -7.47
C PRO A 565 3.33 -14.25 -6.01
N THR A 566 3.47 -12.97 -5.65
CA THR A 566 3.20 -12.52 -4.27
C THR A 566 1.72 -12.54 -3.89
N HIS A 567 0.80 -12.80 -4.83
CA HIS A 567 -0.60 -13.08 -4.52
C HIS A 567 -0.77 -14.36 -3.69
N TYR A 568 0.22 -15.27 -3.71
CA TYR A 568 0.20 -16.52 -2.97
C TYR A 568 -0.19 -16.31 -1.50
N GLY A 569 -1.26 -16.97 -1.06
CA GLY A 569 -1.76 -16.90 0.31
C GLY A 569 -2.46 -15.59 0.71
N ARG A 570 -2.53 -14.59 -0.19
CA ARG A 570 -3.00 -13.22 0.10
C ARG A 570 -4.23 -12.86 -0.72
N VAL A 571 -4.15 -13.04 -2.03
CA VAL A 571 -5.21 -12.74 -3.00
C VAL A 571 -5.47 -14.00 -3.80
N CYS A 572 -6.73 -14.37 -3.95
CA CYS A 572 -7.09 -15.56 -4.69
C CYS A 572 -6.80 -15.37 -6.19
N PRO A 573 -6.04 -16.29 -6.82
CA PRO A 573 -5.76 -16.21 -8.25
C PRO A 573 -6.95 -16.65 -9.13
N ILE A 574 -7.96 -17.31 -8.54
CA ILE A 574 -9.10 -17.90 -9.27
C ILE A 574 -10.32 -16.97 -9.24
N GLU A 575 -10.66 -16.39 -8.08
CA GLU A 575 -11.91 -15.65 -7.91
C GLU A 575 -11.75 -14.17 -8.34
N THR A 576 -12.05 -13.92 -9.62
CA THR A 576 -12.18 -12.58 -10.23
C THR A 576 -13.41 -12.55 -11.15
N PRO A 577 -14.12 -11.42 -11.29
CA PRO A 577 -15.17 -11.31 -12.29
C PRO A 577 -14.59 -11.42 -13.70
N GLU A 578 -15.34 -12.06 -14.58
CA GLU A 578 -15.03 -12.14 -16.01
C GLU A 578 -15.29 -10.80 -16.71
N GLY A 579 -14.69 -10.62 -17.89
CA GLY A 579 -14.89 -9.45 -18.73
C GLY A 579 -14.04 -8.24 -18.33
N PRO A 580 -14.56 -6.99 -18.43
CA PRO A 580 -13.72 -5.78 -18.34
C PRO A 580 -13.00 -5.57 -17.01
N ASN A 581 -13.47 -6.19 -15.93
CA ASN A 581 -12.92 -6.05 -14.58
C ASN A 581 -11.95 -7.16 -14.17
N ILE A 582 -11.62 -8.09 -15.07
CA ILE A 582 -10.70 -9.20 -14.77
C ILE A 582 -9.37 -8.66 -14.20
N GLY A 583 -8.94 -9.23 -13.07
CA GLY A 583 -7.72 -8.87 -12.33
C GLY A 583 -7.78 -7.55 -11.55
N LEU A 584 -8.80 -6.71 -11.79
CA LEU A 584 -8.97 -5.43 -11.09
C LEU A 584 -9.82 -5.55 -9.82
N ILE A 585 -10.62 -6.61 -9.74
CA ILE A 585 -11.43 -6.95 -8.58
C ILE A 585 -11.04 -8.37 -8.19
N ASN A 586 -10.42 -8.52 -7.04
CA ASN A 586 -10.00 -9.82 -6.55
C ASN A 586 -10.62 -10.10 -5.18
N SER A 587 -10.63 -11.37 -4.80
CA SER A 587 -11.08 -11.82 -3.50
C SER A 587 -9.89 -12.13 -2.60
N LEU A 588 -9.98 -11.79 -1.32
CA LEU A 588 -8.95 -12.16 -0.35
C LEU A 588 -8.90 -13.68 -0.17
N ALA A 589 -7.69 -14.21 -0.03
CA ALA A 589 -7.51 -15.62 0.33
C ALA A 589 -8.08 -15.89 1.73
N VAL A 590 -8.33 -17.17 2.05
CA VAL A 590 -9.02 -17.57 3.30
C VAL A 590 -8.33 -17.03 4.55
N TYR A 591 -7.00 -17.17 4.64
CA TYR A 591 -6.21 -16.82 5.84
C TYR A 591 -5.53 -15.46 5.75
N ALA A 592 -5.72 -14.76 4.63
CA ALA A 592 -5.12 -13.45 4.43
C ALA A 592 -5.70 -12.43 5.43
N ARG A 593 -4.83 -11.61 5.99
CA ARG A 593 -5.19 -10.46 6.82
C ARG A 593 -4.40 -9.23 6.42
N THR A 594 -4.83 -8.08 6.92
CA THR A 594 -4.14 -6.80 6.73
C THR A 594 -3.34 -6.47 7.98
N ASN A 595 -2.04 -6.19 7.83
CA ASN A 595 -1.21 -5.73 8.94
C ASN A 595 -1.54 -4.27 9.32
N GLU A 596 -0.86 -3.74 10.35
CA GLU A 596 -1.06 -2.36 10.82
C GLU A 596 -0.77 -1.30 9.74
N TYR A 597 0.20 -1.59 8.87
CA TYR A 597 0.55 -0.77 7.72
C TYR A 597 -0.36 -0.99 6.51
N GLY A 598 -1.40 -1.83 6.59
CA GLY A 598 -2.33 -2.13 5.50
C GLY A 598 -1.79 -3.02 4.37
N PHE A 599 -0.63 -3.64 4.53
CA PHE A 599 -0.15 -4.68 3.60
C PHE A 599 -0.84 -6.01 3.88
N LEU A 600 -1.00 -6.82 2.83
CA LEU A 600 -1.53 -8.16 2.97
C LEU A 600 -0.44 -9.11 3.49
N GLU A 601 -0.79 -9.84 4.53
CA GLU A 601 0.06 -10.86 5.12
C GLU A 601 -0.70 -12.18 5.20
N THR A 602 0.08 -13.26 5.21
CA THR A 602 -0.44 -14.61 5.22
C THR A 602 0.35 -15.42 6.26
N PRO A 603 -0.31 -16.36 6.96
CA PRO A 603 0.32 -17.06 8.07
C PRO A 603 1.15 -18.27 7.61
N TYR A 604 2.26 -18.50 8.30
CA TYR A 604 3.18 -19.61 8.09
C TYR A 604 3.56 -20.27 9.41
N ARG A 605 3.92 -21.55 9.37
CA ARG A 605 4.52 -22.23 10.53
C ARG A 605 6.03 -22.12 10.47
N LYS A 606 6.63 -21.77 11.59
CA LYS A 606 8.09 -21.65 11.71
C LYS A 606 8.76 -23.02 11.69
N VAL A 607 9.91 -23.11 11.05
CA VAL A 607 10.76 -24.31 11.01
C VAL A 607 12.04 -24.01 11.79
N VAL A 608 12.36 -24.86 12.76
CA VAL A 608 13.60 -24.76 13.55
C VAL A 608 14.28 -26.11 13.55
N ASN A 609 15.56 -26.15 13.15
CA ASN A 609 16.37 -27.39 13.11
C ASN A 609 15.65 -28.54 12.37
N ARG A 610 15.12 -28.28 11.16
CA ARG A 610 14.34 -29.22 10.32
C ARG A 610 12.98 -29.65 10.87
N ARG A 611 12.54 -29.13 12.01
CA ARG A 611 11.26 -29.46 12.63
C ARG A 611 10.27 -28.32 12.44
N VAL A 612 9.07 -28.66 11.97
CA VAL A 612 7.94 -27.74 11.90
C VAL A 612 7.41 -27.51 13.31
N MET A 613 7.34 -26.26 13.72
CA MET A 613 6.80 -25.81 15.00
C MET A 613 5.32 -25.46 14.86
N ASP A 614 4.58 -25.46 15.98
CA ASP A 614 3.17 -25.04 16.00
C ASP A 614 3.00 -23.51 16.07
N GLU A 615 4.09 -22.76 16.22
CA GLU A 615 4.11 -21.30 16.22
C GLU A 615 3.79 -20.75 14.82
N ILE A 616 2.80 -19.85 14.76
CA ILE A 616 2.33 -19.21 13.54
C ILE A 616 2.83 -17.78 13.48
N GLU A 617 3.52 -17.44 12.39
CA GLU A 617 3.99 -16.09 12.11
C GLU A 617 3.38 -15.60 10.79
N TYR A 618 2.90 -14.36 10.77
CA TYR A 618 2.34 -13.76 9.56
C TYR A 618 3.43 -12.96 8.86
N LEU A 619 3.65 -13.24 7.59
CA LEU A 619 4.66 -12.54 6.79
C LEU A 619 3.99 -11.69 5.71
N SER A 620 4.45 -10.45 5.59
CA SER A 620 4.11 -9.59 4.46
C SER A 620 4.84 -10.03 3.19
N ALA A 621 4.42 -9.54 2.02
CA ALA A 621 5.11 -9.83 0.76
C ALA A 621 6.56 -9.31 0.73
N ILE A 622 6.88 -8.31 1.57
CA ILE A 622 8.23 -7.73 1.69
C ILE A 622 9.13 -8.66 2.51
N ASP A 623 8.61 -9.18 3.61
CA ASP A 623 9.39 -10.01 4.55
C ASP A 623 9.56 -11.44 4.02
N GLU A 624 8.54 -11.96 3.32
CA GLU A 624 8.56 -13.26 2.66
C GLU A 624 9.75 -13.43 1.70
N PHE A 625 10.19 -12.36 1.03
CA PHE A 625 11.25 -12.42 0.02
C PHE A 625 12.60 -12.90 0.56
N LYS A 626 12.82 -12.77 1.88
CA LYS A 626 14.09 -13.14 2.55
C LYS A 626 14.17 -14.63 2.92
N TYR A 627 13.04 -15.30 3.02
CA TYR A 627 12.94 -16.63 3.62
C TYR A 627 12.68 -17.71 2.58
N VAL A 628 13.12 -18.93 2.89
CA VAL A 628 12.81 -20.11 2.06
C VAL A 628 11.58 -20.81 2.65
N ILE A 629 10.49 -20.86 1.88
CA ILE A 629 9.19 -21.37 2.36
C ILE A 629 8.84 -22.69 1.66
N ALA A 630 8.60 -23.74 2.44
CA ALA A 630 8.16 -25.04 1.95
C ALA A 630 6.65 -25.08 1.67
N GLN A 631 6.25 -25.92 0.72
CA GLN A 631 4.84 -26.13 0.38
C GLN A 631 4.08 -26.87 1.49
N ALA A 632 2.78 -26.58 1.64
CA ALA A 632 1.91 -27.23 2.63
C ALA A 632 1.92 -28.77 2.55
N ASN A 633 2.07 -29.34 1.35
CA ASN A 633 2.02 -30.79 1.07
C ASN A 633 3.36 -31.51 1.30
N ALA A 634 4.40 -30.83 1.81
CA ALA A 634 5.70 -31.44 2.06
C ALA A 634 5.56 -32.64 3.03
N PRO A 635 6.22 -33.78 2.75
CA PRO A 635 6.09 -34.96 3.58
C PRO A 635 6.82 -34.78 4.92
N LEU A 636 6.07 -34.96 6.00
CA LEU A 636 6.53 -34.84 7.37
C LEU A 636 6.43 -36.19 8.09
N SER A 637 7.38 -36.48 8.96
CA SER A 637 7.30 -37.57 9.93
C SER A 637 6.28 -37.27 11.04
N GLU A 638 5.92 -38.27 11.84
CA GLU A 638 5.00 -38.10 13.00
C GLU A 638 5.50 -37.06 14.03
N ARG A 639 6.81 -36.78 14.06
CA ARG A 639 7.41 -35.77 14.95
C ARG A 639 7.48 -34.37 14.32
N GLY A 640 6.94 -34.18 13.12
CA GLY A 640 6.95 -32.91 12.39
C GLY A 640 8.28 -32.57 11.71
N VAL A 641 9.14 -33.55 11.46
CA VAL A 641 10.43 -33.37 10.76
C VAL A 641 10.29 -33.77 9.30
N PHE A 642 10.88 -32.99 8.38
CA PHE A 642 10.90 -33.30 6.95
C PHE A 642 11.53 -34.66 6.66
N SER A 643 10.85 -35.50 5.87
CA SER A 643 11.35 -36.85 5.54
C SER A 643 12.24 -36.90 4.30
N GLY A 644 12.14 -35.92 3.40
CA GLY A 644 12.90 -35.87 2.14
C GLY A 644 14.26 -35.18 2.28
N ALA A 645 15.25 -35.60 1.47
CA ALA A 645 16.56 -34.93 1.39
C ALA A 645 16.49 -33.57 0.67
N LEU A 646 15.56 -33.44 -0.27
CA LEU A 646 15.21 -32.22 -0.96
C LEU A 646 13.70 -32.00 -0.81
N VAL A 647 13.31 -30.77 -0.50
CA VAL A 647 11.92 -30.37 -0.32
C VAL A 647 11.60 -29.25 -1.31
N SER A 648 10.42 -29.34 -1.92
CA SER A 648 9.89 -28.28 -2.79
C SER A 648 9.59 -27.04 -1.97
N CYS A 649 10.23 -25.94 -2.34
CA CYS A 649 10.11 -24.66 -1.68
C CYS A 649 10.07 -23.52 -2.69
N ARG A 650 9.76 -22.33 -2.18
CA ARG A 650 9.85 -21.08 -2.92
C ARG A 650 10.83 -20.14 -2.25
N TYR A 651 11.62 -19.46 -3.08
CA TYR A 651 12.57 -18.44 -2.66
C TYR A 651 12.60 -17.35 -3.74
N GLN A 652 12.51 -16.09 -3.32
CA GLN A 652 12.51 -14.92 -4.23
C GLN A 652 11.51 -15.05 -5.40
N ASN A 653 10.29 -15.52 -5.10
CA ASN A 653 9.20 -15.75 -6.07
C ASN A 653 9.42 -16.89 -7.08
N GLU A 654 10.50 -17.67 -6.97
CA GLU A 654 10.76 -18.84 -7.82
C GLU A 654 10.59 -20.16 -7.05
N PHE A 655 10.10 -21.18 -7.75
CA PHE A 655 10.00 -22.54 -7.21
C PHE A 655 11.32 -23.29 -7.41
N THR A 656 11.87 -23.79 -6.32
CA THR A 656 13.18 -24.46 -6.28
C THR A 656 13.16 -25.62 -5.29
N LEU A 657 14.18 -26.48 -5.33
CA LEU A 657 14.40 -27.55 -4.37
C LEU A 657 15.49 -27.14 -3.40
N SER A 658 15.20 -27.21 -2.11
CA SER A 658 16.16 -26.90 -1.05
C SER A 658 16.30 -28.04 -0.05
N THR A 659 17.42 -28.07 0.65
CA THR A 659 17.67 -28.99 1.77
C THR A 659 16.86 -28.55 2.99
N PRO A 660 16.33 -29.49 3.81
CA PRO A 660 15.55 -29.16 5.01
C PRO A 660 16.20 -28.20 6.01
N ASP A 661 17.54 -28.11 6.03
CA ASP A 661 18.28 -27.18 6.90
C ASP A 661 18.09 -25.71 6.57
N LYS A 662 17.79 -25.41 5.30
CA LYS A 662 17.66 -24.05 4.79
C LYS A 662 16.20 -23.57 4.77
N ILE A 663 15.25 -24.40 5.19
CA ILE A 663 13.83 -24.08 5.18
C ILE A 663 13.50 -23.35 6.47
N ASP A 664 12.98 -22.13 6.35
CA ASP A 664 12.65 -21.28 7.49
C ASP A 664 11.17 -21.40 7.89
N TYR A 665 10.30 -21.61 6.90
CA TYR A 665 8.84 -21.65 7.08
C TYR A 665 8.16 -22.72 6.21
N ILE A 666 6.93 -23.08 6.57
CA ILE A 666 6.03 -23.92 5.77
C ILE A 666 4.61 -23.32 5.76
N ASP A 667 3.91 -23.45 4.64
CA ASP A 667 2.50 -23.07 4.53
C ASP A 667 1.62 -23.84 5.54
N ILE A 668 0.51 -23.25 5.97
CA ILE A 668 -0.36 -23.84 7.02
C ILE A 668 -1.32 -24.86 6.44
N ALA A 669 -1.90 -24.57 5.28
CA ALA A 669 -2.90 -25.41 4.65
C ALA A 669 -2.88 -25.22 3.12
N PRO A 670 -3.18 -26.26 2.33
CA PRO A 670 -3.33 -26.11 0.88
C PRO A 670 -4.40 -25.08 0.49
N SER A 671 -5.47 -24.96 1.29
CA SER A 671 -6.53 -23.95 1.11
C SER A 671 -6.07 -22.50 1.31
N GLN A 672 -4.84 -22.27 1.77
CA GLN A 672 -4.30 -20.93 2.02
C GLN A 672 -4.25 -20.06 0.75
N ILE A 673 -4.08 -20.68 -0.42
CA ILE A 673 -3.89 -20.00 -1.71
C ILE A 673 -5.21 -19.39 -2.24
N VAL A 674 -6.34 -20.02 -1.91
CA VAL A 674 -7.63 -19.75 -2.54
C VAL A 674 -8.52 -18.87 -1.66
N SER A 675 -9.56 -18.28 -2.27
CA SER A 675 -10.62 -17.56 -1.55
C SER A 675 -11.64 -18.52 -0.96
N VAL A 676 -12.56 -17.96 -0.17
CA VAL A 676 -13.67 -18.69 0.45
C VAL A 676 -14.56 -19.38 -0.59
N ALA A 677 -14.87 -18.74 -1.72
CA ALA A 677 -15.71 -19.35 -2.76
C ALA A 677 -15.01 -20.53 -3.45
N ALA A 678 -13.74 -20.33 -3.86
CA ALA A 678 -12.97 -21.39 -4.48
C ALA A 678 -12.71 -22.56 -3.51
N ALA A 679 -12.54 -22.28 -2.22
CA ALA A 679 -12.38 -23.31 -1.17
C ALA A 679 -13.63 -24.18 -0.95
N LEU A 680 -14.81 -23.79 -1.45
CA LEU A 680 -16.03 -24.59 -1.41
C LEU A 680 -16.18 -25.54 -2.61
N ILE A 681 -15.33 -25.43 -3.63
CA ILE A 681 -15.36 -26.34 -4.79
C ILE A 681 -14.65 -27.64 -4.38
N PRO A 682 -15.36 -28.79 -4.31
CA PRO A 682 -14.70 -30.07 -4.07
C PRO A 682 -13.89 -30.48 -5.30
N PHE A 683 -12.76 -31.15 -5.09
CA PHE A 683 -11.87 -31.63 -6.16
C PHE A 683 -11.33 -30.52 -7.07
N LEU A 684 -11.15 -29.31 -6.53
CA LEU A 684 -10.60 -28.16 -7.25
C LEU A 684 -9.26 -28.47 -7.94
N GLU A 685 -8.46 -29.37 -7.37
CA GLU A 685 -7.19 -29.85 -7.94
C GLU A 685 -7.34 -30.62 -9.26
N HIS A 686 -8.55 -31.01 -9.64
CA HIS A 686 -8.86 -31.73 -10.88
C HIS A 686 -9.55 -30.84 -11.93
N ASP A 687 -9.88 -29.60 -11.57
CA ASP A 687 -10.54 -28.65 -12.47
C ASP A 687 -9.52 -27.71 -13.13
N ASP A 688 -9.78 -27.35 -14.39
CA ASP A 688 -9.05 -26.25 -15.04
C ASP A 688 -9.34 -24.92 -14.34
N ALA A 689 -8.34 -24.04 -14.28
CA ALA A 689 -8.44 -22.76 -13.58
C ALA A 689 -9.59 -21.87 -14.11
N ASN A 690 -9.87 -21.88 -15.42
CA ASN A 690 -10.96 -21.08 -15.98
C ASN A 690 -12.34 -21.64 -15.57
N ARG A 691 -12.44 -22.97 -15.46
CA ARG A 691 -13.68 -23.64 -15.00
C ARG A 691 -13.91 -23.41 -13.51
N ALA A 692 -12.84 -23.43 -12.72
CA ALA A 692 -12.89 -23.05 -11.32
C ALA A 692 -13.31 -21.57 -11.12
N LEU A 693 -12.79 -20.67 -11.96
CA LEU A 693 -13.18 -19.25 -11.96
C LEU A 693 -14.68 -19.10 -12.24
N MET A 694 -15.18 -19.70 -13.33
CA MET A 694 -16.61 -19.71 -13.65
C MET A 694 -17.44 -20.32 -12.51
N GLY A 695 -17.01 -21.46 -11.96
CA GLY A 695 -17.69 -22.13 -10.84
C GLY A 695 -17.80 -21.24 -9.61
N SER A 696 -16.71 -20.58 -9.21
CA SER A 696 -16.70 -19.66 -8.07
C SER A 696 -17.62 -18.45 -8.29
N ASN A 697 -17.69 -17.94 -9.52
CA ASN A 697 -18.59 -16.83 -9.89
C ASN A 697 -20.06 -17.26 -9.89
N MET A 698 -20.37 -18.42 -10.47
CA MET A 698 -21.72 -18.97 -10.53
C MET A 698 -22.28 -19.32 -9.15
N GLN A 699 -21.45 -19.82 -8.22
CA GLN A 699 -21.86 -20.12 -6.85
C GLN A 699 -22.46 -18.89 -6.14
N ARG A 700 -21.96 -17.67 -6.42
CA ARG A 700 -22.49 -16.43 -5.83
C ARG A 700 -23.86 -16.03 -6.37
N GLN A 701 -24.22 -16.52 -7.55
CA GLN A 701 -25.49 -16.22 -8.21
C GLN A 701 -26.58 -17.24 -7.87
N ALA A 702 -26.24 -18.32 -7.15
CA ALA A 702 -27.20 -19.35 -6.77
C ALA A 702 -28.29 -18.77 -5.85
N VAL A 703 -29.53 -18.80 -6.31
CA VAL A 703 -30.68 -18.28 -5.54
C VAL A 703 -31.16 -19.34 -4.54
N PRO A 704 -31.48 -18.97 -3.28
CA PRO A 704 -32.00 -19.88 -2.28
C PRO A 704 -33.26 -20.62 -2.74
N THR A 705 -33.23 -21.94 -2.68
CA THR A 705 -34.40 -22.78 -2.95
C THR A 705 -35.37 -22.74 -1.76
N LEU A 706 -36.64 -23.11 -1.98
CA LEU A 706 -37.63 -23.19 -0.90
C LEU A 706 -37.20 -24.17 0.20
N ARG A 707 -36.54 -25.26 -0.20
CA ARG A 707 -35.95 -26.28 0.67
C ARG A 707 -34.51 -26.54 0.23
N SER A 708 -33.60 -25.83 0.86
CA SER A 708 -32.17 -26.04 0.72
C SER A 708 -31.79 -27.43 1.23
N GLU A 709 -30.84 -28.06 0.56
CA GLU A 709 -30.32 -29.37 0.94
C GLU A 709 -28.80 -29.29 1.06
N LYS A 710 -28.26 -29.86 2.13
CA LYS A 710 -26.82 -29.94 2.34
C LYS A 710 -26.09 -30.54 1.14
N PRO A 711 -24.90 -30.04 0.78
CA PRO A 711 -24.08 -30.70 -0.23
C PRO A 711 -23.61 -32.05 0.29
N LEU A 712 -23.87 -33.13 -0.46
CA LEU A 712 -23.38 -34.47 -0.09
C LEU A 712 -21.84 -34.53 -0.15
N ILE A 713 -21.26 -33.88 -1.16
CA ILE A 713 -19.82 -33.71 -1.34
C ILE A 713 -19.51 -32.24 -1.05
N GLY A 714 -18.69 -31.99 -0.03
CA GLY A 714 -18.32 -30.64 0.41
C GLY A 714 -16.92 -30.64 1.00
N THR A 715 -16.40 -29.46 1.33
CA THR A 715 -14.99 -29.28 1.72
C THR A 715 -14.78 -29.10 3.22
N GLY A 716 -15.84 -28.78 3.97
CA GLY A 716 -15.81 -28.45 5.40
C GLY A 716 -15.88 -26.95 5.67
N PHE A 717 -15.66 -26.10 4.67
CA PHE A 717 -15.79 -24.65 4.79
C PHE A 717 -17.25 -24.17 4.92
N GLU A 718 -18.22 -25.02 4.55
CA GLU A 718 -19.65 -24.69 4.51
C GLU A 718 -20.16 -24.14 5.85
N ARG A 719 -19.71 -24.73 6.96
CA ARG A 719 -20.13 -24.27 8.29
C ARG A 719 -19.58 -22.89 8.62
N LYS A 720 -18.29 -22.68 8.35
CA LYS A 720 -17.61 -21.41 8.65
C LYS A 720 -18.21 -20.26 7.85
N VAL A 721 -18.54 -20.51 6.58
CA VAL A 721 -19.22 -19.52 5.74
C VAL A 721 -20.62 -19.22 6.25
N ALA A 722 -21.40 -20.25 6.63
CA ALA A 722 -22.73 -20.04 7.18
C ALA A 722 -22.69 -19.24 8.50
N SER A 723 -21.80 -19.59 9.43
CA SER A 723 -21.67 -18.92 10.72
C SER A 723 -21.22 -17.47 10.57
N ASP A 724 -20.15 -17.24 9.80
CA ASP A 724 -19.53 -15.91 9.71
C ASP A 724 -20.33 -14.96 8.82
N SER A 725 -21.23 -15.46 7.96
CA SER A 725 -22.06 -14.59 7.11
C SER A 725 -23.05 -13.70 7.89
N GLY A 726 -23.46 -14.12 9.09
CA GLY A 726 -24.50 -13.47 9.89
C GLY A 726 -25.94 -13.88 9.55
N VAL A 727 -26.14 -14.76 8.56
CA VAL A 727 -27.50 -15.20 8.16
C VAL A 727 -28.11 -16.21 9.12
N VAL A 728 -27.28 -16.99 9.82
CA VAL A 728 -27.70 -17.95 10.84
C VAL A 728 -27.71 -17.27 12.20
N VAL A 729 -28.63 -17.68 13.08
CA VAL A 729 -28.69 -17.15 14.44
C VAL A 729 -27.80 -18.00 15.33
N ILE A 730 -26.78 -17.37 15.92
CA ILE A 730 -25.80 -18.01 16.81
C ILE A 730 -26.11 -17.65 18.26
N ALA A 731 -25.97 -18.62 19.15
CA ALA A 731 -26.10 -18.39 20.59
C ALA A 731 -24.92 -17.54 21.10
N SER A 732 -25.24 -16.38 21.67
CA SER A 732 -24.25 -15.53 22.35
C SER A 732 -23.66 -16.21 23.58
N ARG A 733 -24.51 -16.93 24.31
CA ARG A 733 -24.22 -17.58 25.60
C ARG A 733 -24.77 -18.99 25.64
N GLY A 734 -24.11 -19.84 26.41
CA GLY A 734 -24.56 -21.19 26.72
C GLY A 734 -25.78 -21.19 27.63
N GLY A 735 -26.65 -22.19 27.46
CA GLY A 735 -27.90 -22.24 28.21
C GLY A 735 -28.81 -23.40 27.85
N ARG A 736 -30.03 -23.31 28.39
CA ARG A 736 -31.13 -24.22 28.07
C ARG A 736 -32.23 -23.47 27.34
N VAL A 737 -32.69 -24.03 26.23
CA VAL A 737 -33.77 -23.45 25.44
C VAL A 737 -35.09 -23.57 26.20
N ASN A 738 -35.67 -22.43 26.58
CA ASN A 738 -36.89 -22.36 27.38
C ASN A 738 -38.15 -22.37 26.50
N SER A 739 -38.16 -21.58 25.42
CA SER A 739 -39.28 -21.57 24.46
C SER A 739 -38.78 -21.38 23.04
N VAL A 740 -39.40 -22.08 22.09
CA VAL A 740 -39.11 -21.97 20.65
C VAL A 740 -40.42 -21.68 19.92
N ASP A 741 -40.40 -20.64 19.10
CA ASP A 741 -41.44 -20.31 18.15
C ASP A 741 -40.82 -20.08 16.76
N ALA A 742 -41.64 -20.07 15.71
CA ALA A 742 -41.20 -19.78 14.35
C ALA A 742 -40.62 -18.36 14.20
N SER A 743 -40.95 -17.45 15.13
CA SER A 743 -40.54 -16.03 15.13
C SER A 743 -39.48 -15.68 16.18
N ARG A 744 -39.36 -16.46 17.26
CA ARG A 744 -38.47 -16.14 18.38
C ARG A 744 -37.95 -17.39 19.09
N ILE A 745 -36.75 -17.30 19.64
CA ILE A 745 -36.12 -18.33 20.47
C ILE A 745 -35.72 -17.68 21.79
N VAL A 746 -36.09 -18.30 22.91
CA VAL A 746 -35.77 -17.82 24.25
C VAL A 746 -34.86 -18.83 24.94
N VAL A 747 -33.68 -18.38 25.33
CA VAL A 747 -32.66 -19.18 26.00
C VAL A 747 -32.53 -18.72 27.43
N LYS A 748 -32.66 -19.64 28.39
CA LYS A 748 -32.26 -19.39 29.76
C LYS A 748 -30.75 -19.66 29.86
N VAL A 749 -30.00 -18.62 30.19
CA VAL A 749 -28.54 -18.65 30.26
C VAL A 749 -28.09 -19.52 31.44
N ASN A 750 -26.92 -20.15 31.33
CA ASN A 750 -26.31 -20.88 32.45
C ASN A 750 -25.90 -19.91 33.56
N ASP A 751 -26.05 -20.32 34.82
CA ASP A 751 -25.72 -19.47 35.98
C ASP A 751 -24.23 -19.03 35.99
N GLU A 752 -23.34 -19.81 35.37
CA GLU A 752 -21.91 -19.50 35.21
C GLU A 752 -21.64 -18.33 34.25
N GLU A 753 -22.51 -18.09 33.28
CA GLU A 753 -22.39 -17.05 32.24
C GLU A 753 -23.30 -15.83 32.53
N MET A 754 -23.93 -15.79 33.71
CA MET A 754 -24.77 -14.67 34.15
C MET A 754 -23.92 -13.56 34.78
N GLY A 755 -24.13 -12.32 34.34
CA GLY A 755 -23.63 -11.14 35.03
C GLY A 755 -24.45 -10.83 36.29
N THR A 756 -23.87 -10.09 37.23
CA THR A 756 -24.49 -9.75 38.53
C THR A 756 -25.81 -8.95 38.44
N ASP A 757 -26.04 -8.22 37.35
CA ASP A 757 -27.26 -7.42 37.08
C ASP A 757 -28.07 -7.93 35.87
N ASP A 758 -27.84 -9.17 35.42
CA ASP A 758 -28.50 -9.72 34.23
C ASP A 758 -29.78 -10.52 34.60
N ALA A 759 -30.85 -10.33 33.83
CA ALA A 759 -32.08 -11.11 33.94
C ALA A 759 -31.91 -12.60 33.58
N GLY A 760 -30.76 -12.99 33.01
CA GLY A 760 -30.38 -14.38 32.76
C GLY A 760 -31.14 -15.05 31.62
N VAL A 761 -31.74 -14.25 30.73
CA VAL A 761 -32.53 -14.74 29.58
C VAL A 761 -32.16 -13.99 28.32
N ASP A 762 -31.74 -14.74 27.30
CA ASP A 762 -31.46 -14.20 25.96
C ASP A 762 -32.64 -14.46 25.03
N ILE A 763 -33.11 -13.40 24.36
CA ILE A 763 -34.23 -13.45 23.41
C ILE A 763 -33.71 -13.18 22.00
N TYR A 764 -33.81 -14.18 21.13
CA TYR A 764 -33.42 -14.09 19.72
C TYR A 764 -34.67 -13.96 18.85
N SER A 765 -34.82 -12.81 18.18
CA SER A 765 -35.93 -12.54 17.26
C SER A 765 -35.54 -12.86 15.82
N LEU A 766 -36.21 -13.83 15.21
CA LEU A 766 -35.92 -14.34 13.87
C LEU A 766 -36.48 -13.44 12.77
N VAL A 767 -35.77 -13.35 11.64
CA VAL A 767 -36.21 -12.65 10.44
C VAL A 767 -37.15 -13.53 9.61
N LYS A 768 -38.35 -13.05 9.29
CA LYS A 768 -39.38 -13.81 8.56
C LYS A 768 -39.73 -13.12 7.24
N TYR A 769 -39.60 -13.86 6.14
CA TYR A 769 -40.08 -13.52 4.79
C TYR A 769 -39.84 -12.05 4.38
N THR A 770 -38.61 -11.57 4.57
CA THR A 770 -38.22 -10.22 4.16
C THR A 770 -37.55 -10.25 2.79
N ARG A 771 -37.72 -9.16 2.03
CA ARG A 771 -37.08 -8.97 0.73
C ARG A 771 -35.59 -8.62 0.89
N SER A 772 -34.72 -9.27 0.10
CA SER A 772 -33.31 -8.88 -0.06
C SER A 772 -33.12 -7.81 -1.14
N ASN A 773 -31.91 -7.25 -1.24
CA ASN A 773 -31.55 -6.31 -2.31
C ASN A 773 -31.78 -6.88 -3.73
N GLN A 774 -31.59 -8.19 -3.94
CA GLN A 774 -31.74 -8.87 -5.23
C GLN A 774 -33.13 -9.49 -5.43
N ASN A 775 -34.13 -9.07 -4.63
CA ASN A 775 -35.50 -9.59 -4.69
C ASN A 775 -35.65 -11.07 -4.32
N THR A 776 -34.69 -11.64 -3.59
CA THR A 776 -34.80 -12.97 -2.99
C THR A 776 -35.47 -12.89 -1.61
N THR A 777 -35.85 -14.04 -1.05
CA THR A 777 -36.50 -14.12 0.27
C THR A 777 -35.49 -14.49 1.35
N ILE A 778 -35.40 -13.65 2.39
CA ILE A 778 -34.65 -13.94 3.61
C ILE A 778 -35.64 -14.46 4.66
N ASN A 779 -35.42 -15.68 5.14
CA ASN A 779 -36.26 -16.31 6.14
C ASN A 779 -35.41 -17.22 7.02
N GLN A 780 -35.56 -17.06 8.34
CA GLN A 780 -34.89 -17.90 9.33
C GLN A 780 -35.84 -18.96 9.90
N ARG A 781 -35.30 -20.15 10.17
CA ARG A 781 -36.04 -21.32 10.69
C ARG A 781 -35.34 -21.89 11.92
N PRO A 782 -36.02 -22.04 13.06
CA PRO A 782 -35.42 -22.58 14.28
C PRO A 782 -35.02 -24.06 14.11
N LEU A 783 -33.87 -24.44 14.68
CA LEU A 783 -33.33 -25.81 14.66
C LEU A 783 -33.36 -26.50 16.02
N VAL A 784 -33.40 -25.70 17.07
CA VAL A 784 -33.47 -26.14 18.47
C VAL A 784 -34.90 -26.47 18.88
N LYS A 785 -35.04 -27.36 19.86
CA LYS A 785 -36.28 -27.71 20.51
C LYS A 785 -36.26 -27.25 21.97
N VAL A 786 -37.45 -27.12 22.55
CA VAL A 786 -37.60 -26.79 23.97
C VAL A 786 -36.90 -27.84 24.82
N GLY A 787 -36.06 -27.38 25.75
CA GLY A 787 -35.30 -28.22 26.66
C GLY A 787 -33.89 -28.59 26.19
N ASP A 788 -33.52 -28.30 24.93
CA ASP A 788 -32.18 -28.53 24.41
C ASP A 788 -31.12 -27.72 25.19
N ARG A 789 -29.95 -28.33 25.39
CA ARG A 789 -28.77 -27.66 25.96
C ARG A 789 -27.87 -27.20 24.83
N ILE A 790 -27.50 -25.93 24.87
CA ILE A 790 -26.67 -25.27 23.87
C ILE A 790 -25.46 -24.62 24.54
N ASN A 791 -24.37 -24.53 23.80
CA ASN A 791 -23.17 -23.79 24.19
C ASN A 791 -23.11 -22.45 23.43
N ALA A 792 -22.31 -21.51 23.95
CA ALA A 792 -21.98 -20.31 23.19
C ALA A 792 -21.36 -20.69 21.83
N GLY A 793 -21.81 -20.03 20.76
CA GLY A 793 -21.39 -20.34 19.39
C GLY A 793 -22.23 -21.39 18.66
N ASP A 794 -23.18 -22.05 19.31
CA ASP A 794 -24.08 -23.00 18.64
C ASP A 794 -25.11 -22.29 17.74
N VAL A 795 -25.43 -22.90 16.61
CA VAL A 795 -26.44 -22.38 15.67
C VAL A 795 -27.85 -22.74 16.14
N LEU A 796 -28.67 -21.72 16.38
CA LEU A 796 -30.05 -21.82 16.87
C LEU A 796 -31.09 -21.85 15.75
N ALA A 797 -30.84 -21.10 14.67
CA ALA A 797 -31.72 -21.03 13.51
C ALA A 797 -30.92 -20.96 12.21
N ASP A 798 -31.36 -21.72 11.21
CA ASP A 798 -30.86 -21.63 9.84
C ASP A 798 -31.43 -20.39 9.14
N GLY A 799 -30.63 -19.80 8.26
CA GLY A 799 -31.01 -18.75 7.33
C GLY A 799 -31.31 -19.27 5.92
N PRO A 800 -31.44 -18.38 4.92
CA PRO A 800 -31.57 -18.78 3.52
C PRO A 800 -30.32 -19.53 3.05
N SER A 801 -30.49 -20.59 2.25
CA SER A 801 -29.38 -21.43 1.75
C SER A 801 -28.47 -22.01 2.83
N THR A 802 -29.04 -22.42 3.97
CA THR A 802 -28.33 -23.14 5.03
C THR A 802 -29.15 -24.33 5.52
N ASP A 803 -28.47 -25.38 5.97
CA ASP A 803 -29.07 -26.60 6.52
C ASP A 803 -28.23 -27.15 7.69
N LEU A 804 -28.80 -27.13 8.91
CA LEU A 804 -28.17 -27.48 10.18
C LEU A 804 -26.82 -26.76 10.42
N GLY A 805 -26.77 -25.47 10.08
CA GLY A 805 -25.57 -24.64 10.23
C GLY A 805 -24.47 -24.86 9.19
N GLU A 806 -24.72 -25.66 8.14
CA GLU A 806 -23.85 -25.72 6.96
C GLU A 806 -24.46 -24.92 5.81
N LEU A 807 -23.61 -24.29 4.99
CA LEU A 807 -24.03 -23.68 3.72
C LEU A 807 -24.63 -24.74 2.78
N ALA A 808 -25.81 -24.43 2.24
CA ALA A 808 -26.60 -25.29 1.38
C ALA A 808 -27.19 -24.45 0.23
N LEU A 809 -26.37 -24.15 -0.79
CA LEU A 809 -26.74 -23.23 -1.88
C LEU A 809 -27.87 -23.77 -2.77
N GLY A 810 -28.00 -25.09 -2.89
CA GLY A 810 -28.92 -25.73 -3.84
C GLY A 810 -29.47 -27.07 -3.33
N ARG A 811 -29.61 -28.02 -4.25
CA ARG A 811 -30.03 -29.40 -3.96
C ARG A 811 -29.19 -30.41 -4.72
N ASN A 812 -29.04 -31.61 -4.16
CA ASN A 812 -28.39 -32.72 -4.84
C ASN A 812 -29.41 -33.39 -5.77
N VAL A 813 -28.99 -33.73 -6.99
CA VAL A 813 -29.84 -34.41 -7.99
C VAL A 813 -29.09 -35.62 -8.55
N LEU A 814 -29.84 -36.66 -8.95
CA LEU A 814 -29.26 -37.80 -9.66
C LEU A 814 -29.00 -37.39 -11.11
N VAL A 815 -27.75 -37.43 -11.53
CA VAL A 815 -27.31 -37.05 -12.87
C VAL A 815 -26.75 -38.27 -13.60
N ALA A 816 -27.08 -38.41 -14.88
CA ALA A 816 -26.48 -39.39 -15.77
C ALA A 816 -25.84 -38.68 -16.98
N PHE A 817 -24.57 -39.00 -17.27
CA PHE A 817 -23.85 -38.48 -18.42
C PHE A 817 -24.07 -39.40 -19.62
N MET A 818 -25.00 -39.02 -20.51
CA MET A 818 -25.25 -39.71 -21.76
C MET A 818 -25.90 -38.77 -22.78
N PRO A 819 -25.65 -38.92 -24.08
CA PRO A 819 -26.44 -38.22 -25.09
C PRO A 819 -27.90 -38.70 -25.02
N TRP A 820 -28.85 -37.78 -25.02
CA TRP A 820 -30.28 -38.10 -24.94
C TRP A 820 -31.06 -37.39 -26.03
N ASN A 821 -31.21 -38.05 -27.19
CA ASN A 821 -31.98 -37.56 -28.34
C ASN A 821 -31.66 -36.12 -28.77
N GLY A 822 -30.43 -35.65 -28.51
CA GLY A 822 -30.01 -34.27 -28.80
C GLY A 822 -30.56 -33.19 -27.86
N TYR A 823 -31.37 -33.54 -26.84
CA TYR A 823 -31.89 -32.54 -25.89
C TYR A 823 -30.83 -31.92 -24.99
N ASN A 824 -29.72 -32.63 -24.79
CA ASN A 824 -28.54 -32.14 -24.09
C ASN A 824 -27.41 -31.76 -25.05
N PHE A 825 -27.77 -31.23 -26.22
CA PHE A 825 -26.79 -30.67 -27.16
C PHE A 825 -26.14 -29.40 -26.57
N GLU A 826 -24.85 -29.23 -26.84
CA GLU A 826 -23.97 -28.23 -26.20
C GLU A 826 -24.00 -28.36 -24.67
N ASP A 827 -24.39 -27.30 -23.95
CA ASP A 827 -24.46 -27.24 -22.48
C ASP A 827 -25.91 -27.32 -21.97
N SER A 828 -26.85 -27.77 -22.80
CA SER A 828 -28.26 -27.90 -22.42
C SER A 828 -28.47 -29.03 -21.41
N ILE A 829 -29.33 -28.80 -20.42
CA ILE A 829 -29.65 -29.78 -19.38
C ILE A 829 -31.08 -30.27 -19.57
N LEU A 830 -31.25 -31.59 -19.72
CA LEU A 830 -32.56 -32.24 -19.70
C LEU A 830 -32.96 -32.54 -18.24
N ILE A 831 -34.13 -32.06 -17.83
CA ILE A 831 -34.63 -32.18 -16.46
C ILE A 831 -35.83 -33.13 -16.43
N SER A 832 -35.87 -34.01 -15.43
CA SER A 832 -37.03 -34.88 -15.18
C SER A 832 -38.17 -34.10 -14.53
N GLU A 833 -39.42 -34.39 -14.91
CA GLU A 833 -40.62 -33.85 -14.27
C GLU A 833 -40.63 -34.06 -12.75
N LYS A 834 -39.97 -35.09 -12.23
CA LYS A 834 -39.86 -35.34 -10.77
C LYS A 834 -39.14 -34.22 -9.99
N ILE A 835 -38.35 -33.37 -10.68
CA ILE A 835 -37.61 -32.26 -10.06
C ILE A 835 -38.48 -31.00 -9.98
N VAL A 836 -39.45 -30.85 -10.89
CA VAL A 836 -40.41 -29.74 -10.96
C VAL A 836 -41.48 -29.93 -9.88
#